data_AF-A0AAW0RNH7-F1
#
_entry.id   AF-A0AAW0RNH7-F1
#
_cell.length_a   1.000
_cell.length_b   1.000
_cell.length_c   1.000
_cell.angle_alpha   90.00
_cell.angle_beta   90.00
_cell.angle_gamma   90.00
#
_symmetry.space_group_name_H-M   'P 1'
#
loop_
_entity.id
_entity.type
_entity.pdbx_description
1 polymer ?
#
loop_
_entity_poly.entity_id
_entity_poly.type
_entity_poly.pdbx_seq_one_letter_code
_entity_poly.pdbx_strand_id
1 'polypeptide(L)'
;MSAVSRSLRSASKQLRLQPTRALSCAAAIRSASIGAARIAGSLPASRNTFSTVAARLSSAPNMASGAREYDPEIKDIADFVANKPIESELAFDTARWILADTLGCGLEGLRFKECTKLLGPIVPGTVVPNGTKVPGTPFVLDPVNGAFNIGAMIRWLDFNDCWLAAEWGHPSDNLGAILAVADWVNRTNKAGGNLAGGKIFNVKDVLEAMIKAHEIQGCLALLNSYNKVGLDHVVLVKVASTAVVSKMLGLNETQIADAVTQAWVDGQSLRTYRHSPNTMSRKSWAAGDACQRAVNLALKVMKGEPGVPTVLSAPVWGFYDVLFGGKKFEFQRPYGSYVMENVLFKVSYPAEFHSQTAVEASEKIHHQLKALGKSAADIKGITCRTHEACIRIIDKQFKPMDNFADRDHCIQYMCSVMLVFGRLEATDYTDGGEAATSELVESLRKKIKCVEDPQYTQDYHNPELRTISNALTVELNDGTILDEVAVEAPLGHRLRREEAKPVILAKYKRHLTPHLPEARVKELVELSQNTKKLEAMPVDEYVDLYTVEKSKFLISRAVSSGPRAVVSISTPSPGNRQMCESSMKLSTSAASVSLLLPAAPRSGRTTRRRFSPRSHVKSTGKKTGVPRAWCAHAHAVPNGARGEEVYVASPNHVRQ
;
A
#
# COMPACT_ATOMS: atom_id res chain seq x y z
N MET A 1 -13.04 2.55 72.23
CA MET A 1 -12.99 1.43 73.19
C MET A 1 -12.44 0.22 72.44
N SER A 2 -11.36 -0.46 72.84
CA SER A 2 -10.48 -0.27 74.01
C SER A 2 -9.10 -0.97 73.80
N ALA A 3 -8.00 -0.69 74.50
CA ALA A 3 -7.19 0.56 74.52
C ALA A 3 -5.75 0.37 75.11
N VAL A 4 -5.17 -0.84 75.07
CA VAL A 4 -3.89 -1.21 75.73
C VAL A 4 -2.78 -1.22 74.66
N SER A 5 -1.81 -0.30 74.53
CA SER A 5 -0.71 0.14 75.44
C SER A 5 0.36 -0.95 75.68
N ARG A 6 1.70 -0.73 75.73
CA ARG A 6 2.52 0.50 75.79
C ARG A 6 4.04 0.14 75.61
N SER A 7 4.88 1.04 75.04
CA SER A 7 6.35 1.28 75.31
C SER A 7 7.42 0.14 75.22
N LEU A 8 8.75 0.36 75.07
CA LEU A 8 9.64 1.44 74.53
C LEU A 8 11.11 0.92 74.35
N ARG A 9 11.86 1.48 73.37
CA ARG A 9 13.34 1.74 73.30
C ARG A 9 14.43 0.64 73.47
N SER A 10 15.13 0.36 72.35
CA SER A 10 16.58 0.66 72.08
C SER A 10 17.75 0.23 73.01
N ALA A 11 18.60 -0.71 72.53
CA ALA A 11 20.09 -0.75 72.59
C ALA A 11 20.57 -2.02 71.81
N SER A 12 21.64 -2.16 71.00
CA SER A 12 22.96 -1.52 70.72
C SER A 12 24.15 -2.46 71.06
N LYS A 13 24.75 -3.18 70.08
CA LYS A 13 26.22 -3.32 69.80
C LYS A 13 26.62 -4.42 68.78
N GLN A 14 27.92 -4.43 68.41
CA GLN A 14 28.54 -5.04 67.22
C GLN A 14 29.26 -6.39 67.48
N LEU A 15 29.58 -7.14 66.41
CA LEU A 15 30.90 -7.76 66.01
C LEU A 15 30.64 -8.67 64.76
N ARG A 16 31.32 -8.56 63.59
CA ARG A 16 32.69 -8.98 63.18
C ARG A 16 32.97 -10.48 63.45
N LEU A 17 33.41 -11.33 62.51
CA LEU A 17 34.48 -11.19 61.48
C LEU A 17 34.29 -12.06 60.18
N GLN A 18 35.32 -12.12 59.32
CA GLN A 18 35.47 -12.80 58.00
C GLN A 18 36.70 -13.78 58.07
N PRO A 19 37.28 -14.42 57.00
CA PRO A 19 36.87 -14.70 55.58
C PRO A 19 37.27 -16.13 55.00
N THR A 20 37.10 -16.33 53.67
CA THR A 20 37.98 -17.09 52.69
C THR A 20 37.54 -18.41 51.96
N ARG A 21 37.58 -18.33 50.62
CA ARG A 21 38.13 -19.23 49.55
C ARG A 21 37.85 -20.76 49.41
N ALA A 22 37.11 -21.08 48.33
CA ALA A 22 37.54 -21.75 47.07
C ALA A 22 37.93 -23.26 46.97
N LEU A 23 37.86 -23.77 45.71
CA LEU A 23 38.30 -25.09 45.19
C LEU A 23 37.47 -26.33 45.66
N SER A 24 37.45 -27.49 44.99
CA SER A 24 37.57 -27.85 43.56
C SER A 24 37.24 -29.35 43.39
N CYS A 25 36.43 -29.76 42.40
CA CYS A 25 36.16 -31.19 42.16
C CYS A 25 37.16 -31.80 41.16
N ALA A 26 38.02 -32.70 41.66
CA ALA A 26 38.85 -33.59 40.86
C ALA A 26 38.62 -35.04 41.34
N ALA A 27 38.43 -35.99 40.42
CA ALA A 27 38.22 -37.40 40.74
C ALA A 27 39.52 -38.20 40.48
N ALA A 28 39.95 -39.01 41.45
CA ALA A 28 41.23 -39.69 41.42
C ALA A 28 41.11 -41.22 41.27
N ILE A 29 41.66 -41.68 40.15
CA ILE A 29 41.95 -43.05 39.69
C ILE A 29 42.48 -44.00 40.79
N ARG A 30 42.00 -45.26 40.82
CA ARG A 30 42.74 -46.56 40.98
C ARG A 30 41.77 -47.71 41.33
N SER A 31 41.99 -48.99 41.00
CA SER A 31 42.88 -49.65 40.01
C SER A 31 42.66 -51.18 39.98
N ALA A 32 42.53 -51.82 38.81
CA ALA A 32 42.82 -53.26 38.62
C ALA A 32 42.93 -53.67 37.14
N SER A 33 44.11 -54.14 36.71
CA SER A 33 44.29 -55.19 35.69
C SER A 33 44.29 -56.56 36.42
N ILE A 34 44.08 -57.76 35.86
CA ILE A 34 44.36 -58.45 34.57
C ILE A 34 43.26 -59.55 34.44
N GLY A 35 42.77 -60.11 33.33
CA GLY A 35 43.11 -60.06 31.90
C GLY A 35 42.34 -61.15 31.08
N ALA A 36 42.55 -61.12 29.76
CA ALA A 36 42.25 -62.11 28.71
C ALA A 36 40.98 -63.01 28.75
N ALA A 37 40.04 -62.77 27.82
CA ALA A 37 39.43 -63.82 26.99
C ALA A 37 38.93 -63.29 25.61
N ARG A 38 39.04 -64.14 24.60
CA ARG A 38 39.01 -63.92 23.14
C ARG A 38 37.70 -63.44 22.48
N ILE A 39 37.88 -62.63 21.42
CA ILE A 39 37.21 -62.66 20.09
C ILE A 39 35.67 -62.51 20.03
N ALA A 40 35.21 -61.34 19.57
CA ALA A 40 34.42 -61.18 18.32
C ALA A 40 34.24 -59.68 18.00
N GLY A 41 34.40 -59.26 16.74
CA GLY A 41 34.23 -57.84 16.36
C GLY A 41 34.38 -57.57 14.87
N SER A 42 33.26 -57.54 14.15
CA SER A 42 33.19 -57.13 12.74
C SER A 42 32.93 -55.63 12.62
N LEU A 43 33.71 -54.96 11.76
CA LEU A 43 33.52 -53.53 11.43
C LEU A 43 32.64 -53.38 10.18
N PRO A 44 31.48 -52.71 10.25
CA PRO A 44 30.80 -52.19 9.07
C PRO A 44 31.34 -50.80 8.71
N ALA A 45 31.94 -50.66 7.53
CA ALA A 45 32.38 -49.36 7.02
C ALA A 45 31.16 -48.55 6.53
N SER A 46 30.85 -47.44 7.21
CA SER A 46 29.78 -46.54 6.76
C SER A 46 30.16 -45.85 5.44
N ARG A 47 29.52 -46.26 4.34
CA ARG A 47 29.53 -45.52 3.08
C ARG A 47 28.38 -44.51 3.09
N ASN A 48 28.70 -43.24 3.34
CA ASN A 48 27.75 -42.14 3.16
C ASN A 48 27.38 -42.00 1.67
N THR A 49 26.27 -42.61 1.26
CA THR A 49 25.64 -42.35 -0.02
C THR A 49 24.92 -41.01 0.02
N PHE A 50 25.42 -40.02 -0.72
CA PHE A 50 24.68 -38.80 -1.01
C PHE A 50 23.43 -39.14 -1.83
N SER A 51 22.26 -39.13 -1.20
CA SER A 51 20.99 -39.21 -1.93
C SER A 51 20.67 -37.84 -2.52
N THR A 52 20.79 -37.71 -3.84
CA THR A 52 20.39 -36.51 -4.59
C THR A 52 18.93 -36.58 -5.07
N VAL A 53 18.12 -37.47 -4.48
CA VAL A 53 16.68 -37.59 -4.78
C VAL A 53 15.90 -36.79 -3.74
N ALA A 54 15.70 -35.50 -4.03
CA ALA A 54 14.54 -34.80 -3.49
C ALA A 54 13.29 -35.58 -3.90
N ALA A 55 12.34 -35.78 -2.98
CA ALA A 55 11.15 -36.57 -3.24
C ALA A 55 10.39 -35.98 -4.43
N ARG A 56 10.23 -36.78 -5.49
CA ARG A 56 9.51 -36.36 -6.70
C ARG A 56 8.03 -36.23 -6.39
N LEU A 57 7.57 -35.00 -6.11
CA LEU A 57 6.16 -34.59 -6.16
C LEU A 57 5.68 -34.55 -7.63
N SER A 58 5.83 -35.67 -8.35
CA SER A 58 5.60 -35.78 -9.80
C SER A 58 4.88 -37.07 -10.19
N SER A 59 3.81 -37.39 -9.46
CA SER A 59 2.68 -38.12 -10.01
C SER A 59 1.54 -37.11 -10.18
N ALA A 60 1.23 -36.72 -11.41
CA ALA A 60 0.03 -35.93 -11.66
C ALA A 60 -1.20 -36.76 -11.23
N PRO A 61 -2.13 -36.21 -10.43
CA PRO A 61 -3.34 -36.94 -10.07
C PRO A 61 -4.18 -37.21 -11.32
N ASN A 62 -4.89 -38.35 -11.35
CA ASN A 62 -5.85 -38.67 -12.40
C ASN A 62 -7.04 -37.69 -12.33
N MET A 63 -6.91 -36.57 -13.03
CA MET A 63 -7.99 -35.58 -13.21
C MET A 63 -9.14 -36.23 -13.99
N ALA A 64 -10.32 -36.30 -13.36
CA ALA A 64 -11.52 -36.79 -14.04
C ALA A 64 -11.85 -35.89 -15.25
N SER A 65 -12.21 -36.47 -16.39
CA SER A 65 -12.47 -35.76 -17.65
C SER A 65 -13.88 -35.13 -17.71
N GLY A 66 -14.36 -34.59 -16.60
CA GLY A 66 -15.62 -33.86 -16.51
C GLY A 66 -15.54 -32.46 -17.13
N ALA A 67 -16.70 -31.86 -17.39
CA ALA A 67 -16.77 -30.42 -17.67
C ALA A 67 -16.21 -29.65 -16.47
N ARG A 68 -15.25 -28.75 -16.71
CA ARG A 68 -14.64 -27.94 -15.66
C ARG A 68 -15.54 -26.76 -15.34
N GLU A 69 -16.45 -26.95 -14.40
CA GLU A 69 -17.22 -25.86 -13.84
C GLU A 69 -16.33 -24.87 -13.08
N TYR A 70 -16.80 -23.62 -12.96
CA TYR A 70 -16.20 -22.62 -12.09
C TYR A 70 -16.36 -23.02 -10.62
N ASP A 71 -15.32 -22.77 -9.82
CA ASP A 71 -15.41 -22.81 -8.36
C ASP A 71 -16.58 -21.93 -7.86
N PRO A 72 -17.41 -22.39 -6.90
CA PRO A 72 -18.62 -21.66 -6.47
C PRO A 72 -18.35 -20.20 -6.08
N GLU A 73 -17.23 -19.95 -5.41
CA GLU A 73 -16.80 -18.64 -4.94
C GLU A 73 -16.54 -17.66 -6.11
N ILE A 74 -16.24 -18.17 -7.30
CA ILE A 74 -16.09 -17.40 -8.54
C ILE A 74 -17.46 -17.08 -9.14
N LYS A 75 -18.37 -18.07 -9.15
CA LYS A 75 -19.76 -17.90 -9.63
C LYS A 75 -20.50 -16.85 -8.78
N ASP A 76 -20.38 -16.92 -7.46
CA ASP A 76 -21.02 -16.01 -6.52
C ASP A 76 -20.56 -14.55 -6.70
N ILE A 77 -19.27 -14.33 -7.03
CA ILE A 77 -18.75 -13.00 -7.36
C ILE A 77 -19.27 -12.53 -8.72
N ALA A 78 -19.32 -13.42 -9.72
CA ALA A 78 -19.78 -13.09 -11.06
C ALA A 78 -21.27 -12.70 -11.08
N ASP A 79 -22.15 -13.49 -10.47
CA ASP A 79 -23.59 -13.20 -10.34
C ASP A 79 -23.82 -11.90 -9.54
N PHE A 80 -23.16 -11.73 -8.40
CA PHE A 80 -23.30 -10.53 -7.57
C PHE A 80 -22.98 -9.25 -8.37
N VAL A 81 -21.92 -9.28 -9.17
CA VAL A 81 -21.54 -8.13 -10.00
C VAL A 81 -22.45 -7.98 -11.22
N ALA A 82 -22.80 -9.09 -11.89
CA ALA A 82 -23.58 -9.07 -13.11
C ALA A 82 -25.06 -8.71 -12.89
N ASN A 83 -25.70 -9.30 -11.89
CA ASN A 83 -27.16 -9.44 -11.83
C ASN A 83 -27.79 -8.76 -10.61
N LYS A 84 -27.11 -8.73 -9.45
CA LYS A 84 -27.70 -8.19 -8.22
C LYS A 84 -27.70 -6.64 -8.20
N PRO A 85 -28.85 -5.95 -8.03
CA PRO A 85 -28.87 -4.49 -7.84
C PRO A 85 -28.43 -4.12 -6.42
N ILE A 86 -28.07 -2.84 -6.23
CA ILE A 86 -27.85 -2.24 -4.91
C ILE A 86 -29.01 -1.29 -4.60
N GLU A 87 -29.71 -1.55 -3.49
CA GLU A 87 -30.94 -0.84 -3.11
C GLU A 87 -30.79 -0.04 -1.79
N SER A 88 -29.66 -0.16 -1.10
CA SER A 88 -29.41 0.47 0.20
C SER A 88 -29.04 1.96 0.05
N GLU A 89 -29.96 2.85 0.43
CA GLU A 89 -29.71 4.30 0.50
C GLU A 89 -28.53 4.64 1.44
N LEU A 90 -28.37 3.90 2.54
CA LEU A 90 -27.24 4.06 3.48
C LEU A 90 -25.90 3.71 2.83
N ALA A 91 -25.88 2.70 1.95
CA ALA A 91 -24.69 2.35 1.19
C ALA A 91 -24.33 3.45 0.18
N PHE A 92 -25.32 4.03 -0.54
CA PHE A 92 -25.07 5.15 -1.46
C PHE A 92 -24.66 6.44 -0.72
N ASP A 93 -25.28 6.78 0.42
CA ASP A 93 -24.84 7.92 1.24
C ASP A 93 -23.39 7.73 1.71
N THR A 94 -23.07 6.55 2.25
CA THR A 94 -21.72 6.26 2.74
C THR A 94 -20.70 6.23 1.60
N ALA A 95 -21.04 5.65 0.44
CA ALA A 95 -20.20 5.65 -0.75
C ALA A 95 -19.88 7.07 -1.25
N ARG A 96 -20.86 7.98 -1.21
CA ARG A 96 -20.66 9.41 -1.54
C ARG A 96 -19.65 10.07 -0.60
N TRP A 97 -19.72 9.79 0.70
CA TRP A 97 -18.74 10.30 1.67
C TRP A 97 -17.35 9.67 1.47
N ILE A 98 -17.27 8.36 1.19
CA ILE A 98 -16.00 7.68 0.85
C ILE A 98 -15.37 8.29 -0.41
N LEU A 99 -16.16 8.56 -1.46
CA LEU A 99 -15.67 9.15 -2.72
C LEU A 99 -14.98 10.50 -2.46
N ALA A 100 -15.62 11.38 -1.68
CA ALA A 100 -15.03 12.67 -1.31
C ALA A 100 -13.76 12.51 -0.45
N ASP A 101 -13.83 11.69 0.61
CA ASP A 101 -12.68 11.46 1.51
C ASP A 101 -11.46 10.91 0.75
N THR A 102 -11.69 9.89 -0.07
CA THR A 102 -10.67 9.16 -0.84
C THR A 102 -10.00 10.07 -1.88
N LEU A 103 -10.78 10.86 -2.63
CA LEU A 103 -10.23 11.85 -3.56
C LEU A 103 -9.45 12.97 -2.83
N GLY A 104 -9.92 13.39 -1.66
CA GLY A 104 -9.18 14.31 -0.79
C GLY A 104 -7.83 13.73 -0.37
N CYS A 105 -7.80 12.49 0.11
CA CYS A 105 -6.57 11.78 0.46
C CYS A 105 -5.60 11.65 -0.73
N GLY A 106 -6.13 11.40 -1.94
CA GLY A 106 -5.34 11.38 -3.17
C GLY A 106 -4.67 12.71 -3.51
N LEU A 107 -5.38 13.84 -3.35
CA LEU A 107 -4.79 15.16 -3.57
C LEU A 107 -3.72 15.50 -2.52
N GLU A 108 -4.00 15.31 -1.23
CA GLU A 108 -3.01 15.53 -0.16
C GLU A 108 -1.76 14.65 -0.35
N GLY A 109 -1.92 13.42 -0.84
CA GLY A 109 -0.81 12.52 -1.23
C GLY A 109 0.16 13.13 -2.25
N LEU A 110 -0.31 13.99 -3.17
CA LEU A 110 0.55 14.69 -4.14
C LEU A 110 1.56 15.63 -3.47
N ARG A 111 1.32 16.10 -2.23
CA ARG A 111 2.27 16.97 -1.52
C ARG A 111 3.57 16.25 -1.16
N PHE A 112 3.59 14.92 -1.22
CA PHE A 112 4.72 14.08 -0.84
C PHE A 112 5.50 13.65 -2.08
N LYS A 113 6.77 14.10 -2.17
CA LYS A 113 7.68 13.78 -3.30
C LYS A 113 7.89 12.28 -3.52
N GLU A 114 7.77 11.50 -2.44
CA GLU A 114 7.86 10.03 -2.48
C GLU A 114 6.69 9.37 -3.21
N CYS A 115 5.50 10.01 -3.20
CA CYS A 115 4.36 9.62 -4.03
C CYS A 115 4.58 10.07 -5.49
N THR A 116 4.75 11.38 -5.69
CA THR A 116 4.75 11.99 -7.03
C THR A 116 5.86 11.51 -7.95
N LYS A 117 6.98 11.02 -7.43
CA LYS A 117 8.06 10.42 -8.24
C LYS A 117 7.68 9.09 -8.92
N LEU A 118 6.57 8.46 -8.53
CA LEU A 118 6.04 7.23 -9.13
C LEU A 118 4.90 7.52 -10.13
N LEU A 119 4.40 8.75 -10.20
CA LEU A 119 3.25 9.14 -10.99
C LEU A 119 3.63 9.61 -12.40
N GLY A 120 2.64 9.63 -13.29
CA GLY A 120 2.74 10.02 -14.69
C GLY A 120 2.84 8.86 -15.66
N PRO A 121 3.10 9.14 -16.95
CA PRO A 121 3.31 8.11 -17.97
C PRO A 121 4.67 7.43 -17.79
N ILE A 122 4.71 6.11 -18.02
CA ILE A 122 5.93 5.28 -17.94
C ILE A 122 7.05 5.85 -18.84
N VAL A 123 6.68 6.43 -20.00
CA VAL A 123 7.56 7.21 -20.87
C VAL A 123 7.10 8.67 -20.85
N PRO A 124 7.90 9.62 -20.34
CA PRO A 124 7.57 11.04 -20.39
C PRO A 124 7.36 11.52 -21.82
N GLY A 125 6.22 12.18 -22.07
CA GLY A 125 5.82 12.65 -23.40
C GLY A 125 4.87 11.72 -24.17
N THR A 126 4.50 10.55 -23.63
CA THR A 126 3.40 9.74 -24.17
C THR A 126 2.11 10.56 -24.22
N VAL A 127 1.41 10.50 -25.35
CA VAL A 127 0.06 11.06 -25.55
C VAL A 127 -0.92 9.90 -25.66
N VAL A 128 -2.00 9.94 -24.89
CA VAL A 128 -3.07 8.93 -24.93
C VAL A 128 -4.39 9.61 -25.36
N PRO A 129 -4.86 9.39 -26.61
CA PRO A 129 -6.17 9.88 -27.05
C PRO A 129 -7.27 9.37 -26.12
N ASN A 130 -8.15 10.27 -25.68
CA ASN A 130 -9.28 9.99 -24.78
C ASN A 130 -8.90 9.31 -23.45
N GLY A 131 -7.63 9.37 -23.04
CA GLY A 131 -7.11 8.68 -21.86
C GLY A 131 -7.68 9.17 -20.53
N THR A 132 -7.57 8.33 -19.51
CA THR A 132 -7.88 8.64 -18.11
C THR A 132 -7.11 9.88 -17.65
N LYS A 133 -7.81 10.88 -17.13
CA LYS A 133 -7.18 12.00 -16.42
C LYS A 133 -6.95 11.67 -14.95
N VAL A 134 -5.80 12.07 -14.40
CA VAL A 134 -5.47 11.84 -12.99
C VAL A 134 -5.72 13.13 -12.16
N PRO A 135 -6.62 13.11 -11.15
CA PRO A 135 -6.96 14.26 -10.32
C PRO A 135 -5.73 15.01 -9.75
N GLY A 136 -5.77 16.34 -9.70
CA GLY A 136 -4.68 17.17 -9.18
C GLY A 136 -3.40 17.19 -10.04
N THR A 137 -3.45 16.65 -11.26
CA THR A 137 -2.34 16.58 -12.21
C THR A 137 -2.75 16.99 -13.64
N PRO A 138 -1.79 17.22 -14.56
CA PRO A 138 -2.04 17.34 -16.00
C PRO A 138 -1.94 15.99 -16.75
N PHE A 139 -1.85 14.85 -16.05
CA PHE A 139 -1.61 13.57 -16.70
C PHE A 139 -2.87 13.02 -17.39
N VAL A 140 -2.70 12.62 -18.65
CA VAL A 140 -3.67 11.87 -19.47
C VAL A 140 -3.02 10.54 -19.82
N LEU A 141 -3.57 9.44 -19.34
CA LEU A 141 -2.95 8.11 -19.33
C LEU A 141 -3.87 7.05 -19.94
N ASP A 142 -3.32 5.88 -20.26
CA ASP A 142 -4.12 4.68 -20.50
C ASP A 142 -4.83 4.25 -19.20
N PRO A 143 -5.97 3.54 -19.25
CA PRO A 143 -6.74 3.19 -18.04
C PRO A 143 -5.97 2.26 -17.07
N VAL A 144 -4.97 1.52 -17.55
CA VAL A 144 -4.14 0.63 -16.73
C VAL A 144 -3.17 1.45 -15.88
N ASN A 145 -2.44 2.40 -16.48
CA ASN A 145 -1.55 3.29 -15.75
C ASN A 145 -2.31 4.41 -14.99
N GLY A 146 -3.48 4.82 -15.48
CA GLY A 146 -4.43 5.68 -14.77
C GLY A 146 -4.86 5.05 -13.44
N ALA A 147 -5.22 3.75 -13.46
CA ALA A 147 -5.57 3.00 -12.26
C ALA A 147 -4.41 2.88 -11.26
N PHE A 148 -3.17 2.70 -11.73
CA PHE A 148 -1.98 2.79 -10.86
C PHE A 148 -1.90 4.15 -10.17
N ASN A 149 -1.96 5.23 -10.96
CA ASN A 149 -1.74 6.59 -10.49
C ASN A 149 -2.77 6.98 -9.43
N ILE A 150 -4.07 6.78 -9.72
CA ILE A 150 -5.15 7.11 -8.79
C ILE A 150 -5.05 6.22 -7.54
N GLY A 151 -4.90 4.90 -7.69
CA GLY A 151 -4.80 3.96 -6.55
C GLY A 151 -3.59 4.19 -5.65
N ALA A 152 -2.43 4.54 -6.22
CA ALA A 152 -1.23 4.86 -5.46
C ALA A 152 -1.32 6.21 -4.74
N MET A 153 -2.04 7.19 -5.29
CA MET A 153 -2.28 8.48 -4.63
C MET A 153 -3.22 8.33 -3.44
N ILE A 154 -4.42 7.75 -3.63
CA ILE A 154 -5.48 7.71 -2.62
C ILE A 154 -5.06 6.93 -1.36
N ARG A 155 -4.27 5.87 -1.54
CA ARG A 155 -3.74 5.04 -0.46
C ARG A 155 -2.47 5.59 0.19
N TRP A 156 -1.84 6.62 -0.40
CA TRP A 156 -0.42 6.92 -0.12
C TRP A 156 -0.13 7.18 1.37
N LEU A 157 -0.96 8.01 1.98
CA LEU A 157 -0.79 8.53 3.34
C LEU A 157 -1.46 7.69 4.43
N ASP A 158 -1.98 6.51 4.08
CA ASP A 158 -2.70 5.66 5.04
C ASP A 158 -3.91 6.40 5.67
N PHE A 159 -4.50 7.37 4.97
CA PHE A 159 -5.53 8.27 5.52
C PHE A 159 -6.91 8.11 4.85
N ASN A 160 -7.04 7.18 3.90
CA ASN A 160 -8.32 6.76 3.32
C ASN A 160 -9.10 5.83 4.27
N ASP A 161 -10.08 5.11 3.75
CA ASP A 161 -10.97 4.23 4.52
C ASP A 161 -10.24 3.02 5.15
N CYS A 162 -10.99 2.20 5.89
CA CYS A 162 -10.52 0.92 6.37
C CYS A 162 -11.65 -0.09 6.57
N TRP A 163 -11.33 -1.37 6.41
CA TRP A 163 -12.14 -2.51 6.81
C TRP A 163 -11.28 -3.47 7.64
N LEU A 164 -11.79 -3.86 8.81
CA LEU A 164 -11.06 -4.63 9.82
C LEU A 164 -11.82 -5.93 10.12
N ALA A 165 -11.22 -7.07 9.81
CA ALA A 165 -11.78 -8.40 10.08
C ALA A 165 -10.64 -9.43 10.25
N ALA A 166 -10.81 -10.67 9.76
CA ALA A 166 -9.75 -11.68 9.75
C ALA A 166 -8.58 -11.30 8.81
N GLU A 167 -8.87 -10.54 7.75
CA GLU A 167 -7.92 -9.70 7.04
C GLU A 167 -8.26 -8.21 7.24
N TRP A 168 -7.25 -7.35 7.13
CA TRP A 168 -7.42 -5.89 7.15
C TRP A 168 -7.28 -5.35 5.73
N GLY A 169 -8.00 -4.29 5.36
CA GLY A 169 -7.84 -3.64 4.05
C GLY A 169 -8.41 -2.24 3.99
N HIS A 170 -8.34 -1.64 2.81
CA HIS A 170 -8.86 -0.30 2.51
C HIS A 170 -9.71 -0.40 1.24
N PRO A 171 -11.00 -0.76 1.33
CA PRO A 171 -11.78 -1.04 0.13
C PRO A 171 -11.98 0.17 -0.81
N SER A 172 -11.77 1.40 -0.33
CA SER A 172 -11.67 2.59 -1.19
C SER A 172 -10.51 2.54 -2.20
N ASP A 173 -9.48 1.71 -1.98
CA ASP A 173 -8.36 1.53 -2.93
C ASP A 173 -8.85 1.16 -4.34
N ASN A 174 -9.93 0.39 -4.44
CA ASN A 174 -10.55 -0.02 -5.71
C ASN A 174 -11.03 1.16 -6.56
N LEU A 175 -11.23 2.35 -5.97
CA LEU A 175 -11.55 3.57 -6.72
C LEU A 175 -10.50 3.88 -7.80
N GLY A 176 -9.24 3.45 -7.60
CA GLY A 176 -8.20 3.54 -8.62
C GLY A 176 -8.61 2.89 -9.94
N ALA A 177 -9.05 1.63 -9.91
CA ALA A 177 -9.51 0.91 -11.10
C ALA A 177 -10.86 1.44 -11.62
N ILE A 178 -11.82 1.67 -10.72
CA ILE A 178 -13.19 2.10 -11.05
C ILE A 178 -13.19 3.45 -11.76
N LEU A 179 -12.56 4.47 -11.16
CA LEU A 179 -12.56 5.83 -11.69
C LEU A 179 -11.77 5.91 -13.01
N ALA A 180 -10.65 5.20 -13.12
CA ALA A 180 -9.85 5.18 -14.33
C ALA A 180 -10.61 4.63 -15.53
N VAL A 181 -11.36 3.52 -15.34
CA VAL A 181 -12.16 2.89 -16.39
C VAL A 181 -13.37 3.73 -16.76
N ALA A 182 -14.12 4.26 -15.78
CA ALA A 182 -15.29 5.10 -16.06
C ALA A 182 -14.91 6.38 -16.84
N ASP A 183 -13.84 7.07 -16.42
CA ASP A 183 -13.32 8.27 -17.07
C ASP A 183 -12.90 8.00 -18.53
N TRP A 184 -12.14 6.93 -18.74
CA TRP A 184 -11.68 6.51 -20.07
C TRP A 184 -12.83 6.09 -21.01
N VAL A 185 -13.80 5.31 -20.50
CA VAL A 185 -14.96 4.88 -21.30
C VAL A 185 -15.81 6.08 -21.70
N ASN A 186 -16.10 7.01 -20.78
CA ASN A 186 -16.84 8.23 -21.09
C ASN A 186 -16.17 9.06 -22.18
N ARG A 187 -14.86 9.36 -22.02
CA ARG A 187 -14.10 10.15 -22.99
C ARG A 187 -14.01 9.47 -24.34
N THR A 188 -13.84 8.14 -24.36
CA THR A 188 -13.79 7.35 -25.59
C THR A 188 -15.14 7.36 -26.31
N ASN A 189 -16.25 7.18 -25.59
CA ASN A 189 -17.60 7.14 -26.17
C ASN A 189 -18.07 8.53 -26.62
N LYS A 190 -17.81 9.59 -25.85
CA LYS A 190 -18.02 10.99 -26.26
C LYS A 190 -17.21 11.38 -27.50
N ALA A 191 -16.09 10.70 -27.77
CA ALA A 191 -15.28 10.85 -28.98
C ALA A 191 -15.67 9.89 -30.13
N GLY A 192 -16.84 9.25 -30.08
CA GLY A 192 -17.35 8.36 -31.13
C GLY A 192 -16.96 6.88 -30.99
N GLY A 193 -16.39 6.48 -29.86
CA GLY A 193 -16.19 5.08 -29.49
C GLY A 193 -17.48 4.38 -29.04
N ASN A 194 -17.39 3.06 -28.82
CA ASN A 194 -18.53 2.22 -28.43
C ASN A 194 -18.12 1.18 -27.36
N LEU A 195 -17.32 1.58 -26.37
CA LEU A 195 -16.98 0.74 -25.22
C LEU A 195 -18.21 0.56 -24.32
N ALA A 196 -18.37 -0.61 -23.70
CA ALA A 196 -19.52 -0.94 -22.85
C ALA A 196 -20.90 -0.61 -23.48
N GLY A 197 -21.04 -0.83 -24.80
CA GLY A 197 -22.27 -0.52 -25.54
C GLY A 197 -22.60 0.97 -25.68
N GLY A 198 -21.58 1.84 -25.62
CA GLY A 198 -21.74 3.28 -25.76
C GLY A 198 -22.16 3.99 -24.48
N LYS A 199 -22.17 3.28 -23.33
CA LYS A 199 -22.56 3.85 -22.04
C LYS A 199 -21.73 5.08 -21.69
N ILE A 200 -22.42 6.12 -21.20
CA ILE A 200 -21.83 7.21 -20.43
C ILE A 200 -22.13 6.93 -18.96
N PHE A 201 -21.09 6.77 -18.17
CA PHE A 201 -21.17 6.61 -16.73
C PHE A 201 -21.40 7.96 -16.04
N ASN A 202 -22.28 7.96 -15.05
CA ASN A 202 -22.44 9.05 -14.10
C ASN A 202 -21.82 8.66 -12.74
N VAL A 203 -21.65 9.62 -11.83
CA VAL A 203 -21.06 9.31 -10.50
C VAL A 203 -21.86 8.25 -9.75
N LYS A 204 -23.18 8.13 -9.94
CA LYS A 204 -23.97 7.03 -9.34
C LYS A 204 -23.44 5.64 -9.70
N ASP A 205 -23.00 5.43 -10.95
CA ASP A 205 -22.41 4.15 -11.38
C ASP A 205 -21.08 3.88 -10.67
N VAL A 206 -20.28 4.93 -10.44
CA VAL A 206 -19.03 4.84 -9.65
C VAL A 206 -19.34 4.50 -8.18
N LEU A 207 -20.41 5.06 -7.60
CA LEU A 207 -20.85 4.71 -6.25
C LEU A 207 -21.32 3.24 -6.16
N GLU A 208 -22.10 2.75 -7.13
CA GLU A 208 -22.52 1.34 -7.15
C GLU A 208 -21.30 0.41 -7.32
N ALA A 209 -20.40 0.72 -8.25
CA ALA A 209 -19.15 0.01 -8.45
C ALA A 209 -18.29 -0.02 -7.19
N MET A 210 -18.19 1.10 -6.46
CA MET A 210 -17.53 1.16 -5.14
C MET A 210 -18.21 0.23 -4.14
N ILE A 211 -19.54 0.25 -4.00
CA ILE A 211 -20.29 -0.61 -3.08
C ILE A 211 -20.01 -2.09 -3.38
N LYS A 212 -20.09 -2.51 -4.64
CA LYS A 212 -19.81 -3.90 -5.03
C LYS A 212 -18.35 -4.29 -4.76
N ALA A 213 -17.39 -3.42 -5.05
CA ALA A 213 -15.98 -3.68 -4.75
C ALA A 213 -15.72 -3.78 -3.24
N HIS A 214 -16.36 -2.92 -2.44
CA HIS A 214 -16.30 -3.01 -0.97
C HIS A 214 -16.86 -4.33 -0.47
N GLU A 215 -18.01 -4.77 -0.99
CA GLU A 215 -18.64 -6.00 -0.54
C GLU A 215 -17.81 -7.24 -0.88
N ILE A 216 -17.24 -7.35 -2.09
CA ILE A 216 -16.39 -8.49 -2.48
C ILE A 216 -15.15 -8.56 -1.58
N GLN A 217 -14.38 -7.47 -1.50
CA GLN A 217 -13.16 -7.43 -0.71
C GLN A 217 -13.44 -7.63 0.78
N GLY A 218 -14.48 -6.98 1.31
CA GLY A 218 -14.78 -7.01 2.74
C GLY A 218 -15.40 -8.32 3.21
N CYS A 219 -16.29 -8.95 2.42
CA CYS A 219 -16.85 -10.26 2.74
C CYS A 219 -15.82 -11.38 2.61
N LEU A 220 -14.92 -11.33 1.62
CA LEU A 220 -13.75 -12.23 1.59
C LEU A 220 -12.88 -12.03 2.85
N ALA A 221 -12.61 -10.78 3.26
CA ALA A 221 -11.83 -10.47 4.45
C ALA A 221 -12.48 -10.87 5.79
N LEU A 222 -13.78 -11.19 5.83
CA LEU A 222 -14.50 -11.48 7.08
C LEU A 222 -13.87 -12.63 7.87
N LEU A 223 -13.68 -13.78 7.22
CA LEU A 223 -13.11 -15.00 7.81
C LEU A 223 -11.76 -15.40 7.20
N ASN A 224 -11.45 -14.95 5.97
CA ASN A 224 -10.28 -15.42 5.22
C ASN A 224 -9.08 -14.49 5.45
N SER A 225 -8.02 -15.04 6.04
CA SER A 225 -6.86 -14.29 6.53
C SER A 225 -5.61 -14.57 5.70
N TYR A 226 -5.31 -13.67 4.76
CA TYR A 226 -4.19 -13.80 3.82
C TYR A 226 -2.85 -13.49 4.49
N ASN A 227 -2.85 -12.59 5.48
CA ASN A 227 -1.71 -12.31 6.34
C ASN A 227 -1.22 -13.54 7.13
N LYS A 228 -2.13 -14.44 7.54
CA LYS A 228 -1.76 -15.71 8.21
C LYS A 228 -1.07 -16.73 7.28
N VAL A 229 -1.15 -16.56 5.96
CA VAL A 229 -0.40 -17.33 4.95
C VAL A 229 0.69 -16.49 4.25
N GLY A 230 1.00 -15.30 4.77
CA GLY A 230 2.08 -14.43 4.28
C GLY A 230 1.77 -13.57 3.04
N LEU A 231 0.57 -13.68 2.49
CA LEU A 231 0.10 -12.94 1.32
C LEU A 231 -0.55 -11.60 1.67
N ASP A 232 -0.42 -10.62 0.77
CA ASP A 232 -0.92 -9.27 0.99
C ASP A 232 -2.38 -9.09 0.57
N HIS A 233 -3.14 -8.36 1.39
CA HIS A 233 -4.56 -8.04 1.18
C HIS A 233 -4.89 -7.42 -0.18
N VAL A 234 -3.89 -6.89 -0.91
CA VAL A 234 -4.11 -6.35 -2.26
C VAL A 234 -4.48 -7.43 -3.29
N VAL A 235 -4.41 -8.73 -2.95
CA VAL A 235 -5.12 -9.78 -3.69
C VAL A 235 -6.63 -9.52 -3.75
N LEU A 236 -7.23 -9.05 -2.65
CA LEU A 236 -8.66 -8.74 -2.58
C LEU A 236 -9.00 -7.48 -3.37
N VAL A 237 -8.13 -6.46 -3.34
CA VAL A 237 -8.24 -5.27 -4.21
C VAL A 237 -8.18 -5.70 -5.69
N LYS A 238 -7.23 -6.57 -6.05
CA LYS A 238 -7.10 -7.10 -7.41
C LYS A 238 -8.38 -7.83 -7.84
N VAL A 239 -8.90 -8.75 -7.03
CA VAL A 239 -10.10 -9.55 -7.32
C VAL A 239 -11.36 -8.67 -7.42
N ALA A 240 -11.62 -7.83 -6.41
CA ALA A 240 -12.80 -6.96 -6.36
C ALA A 240 -12.80 -5.93 -7.50
N SER A 241 -11.66 -5.26 -7.74
CA SER A 241 -11.50 -4.37 -8.89
C SER A 241 -11.72 -5.11 -10.21
N THR A 242 -11.15 -6.32 -10.40
CA THR A 242 -11.25 -7.06 -11.67
C THR A 242 -12.69 -7.43 -11.99
N ALA A 243 -13.45 -7.92 -11.00
CA ALA A 243 -14.86 -8.25 -11.18
C ALA A 243 -15.67 -7.02 -11.61
N VAL A 244 -15.56 -5.93 -10.83
CA VAL A 244 -16.34 -4.72 -11.04
C VAL A 244 -15.99 -4.00 -12.34
N VAL A 245 -14.70 -3.81 -12.67
CA VAL A 245 -14.35 -3.14 -13.94
C VAL A 245 -14.68 -4.00 -15.16
N SER A 246 -14.72 -5.34 -15.05
CA SER A 246 -15.21 -6.19 -16.13
C SER A 246 -16.66 -5.87 -16.49
N LYS A 247 -17.54 -5.74 -15.50
CA LYS A 247 -18.93 -5.29 -15.70
C LYS A 247 -19.02 -3.88 -16.27
N MET A 248 -18.15 -2.96 -15.82
CA MET A 248 -18.06 -1.60 -16.37
C MET A 248 -17.54 -1.55 -17.82
N LEU A 249 -16.78 -2.55 -18.26
CA LEU A 249 -16.35 -2.69 -19.65
C LEU A 249 -17.40 -3.39 -20.54
N GLY A 250 -18.51 -3.84 -19.95
CA GLY A 250 -19.61 -4.51 -20.65
C GLY A 250 -19.43 -6.03 -20.82
N LEU A 251 -18.53 -6.66 -20.06
CA LEU A 251 -18.36 -8.11 -20.07
C LEU A 251 -19.60 -8.79 -19.46
N ASN A 252 -19.98 -9.95 -20.00
CA ASN A 252 -21.06 -10.77 -19.47
C ASN A 252 -20.62 -11.55 -18.20
N GLU A 253 -21.56 -12.23 -17.54
CA GLU A 253 -21.29 -12.98 -16.30
C GLU A 253 -20.18 -14.02 -16.43
N THR A 254 -20.16 -14.82 -17.51
CA THR A 254 -19.08 -15.80 -17.78
C THR A 254 -17.73 -15.10 -17.96
N GLN A 255 -17.69 -13.97 -18.68
CA GLN A 255 -16.48 -13.18 -18.85
C GLN A 255 -16.03 -12.47 -17.56
N ILE A 256 -16.96 -12.15 -16.65
CA ILE A 256 -16.62 -11.66 -15.30
C ILE A 256 -15.99 -12.81 -14.49
N ALA A 257 -16.55 -14.03 -14.56
CA ALA A 257 -15.94 -15.22 -13.96
C ALA A 257 -14.53 -15.50 -14.54
N ASP A 258 -14.38 -15.48 -15.87
CA ASP A 258 -13.08 -15.60 -16.56
C ASP A 258 -12.06 -14.61 -15.97
N ALA A 259 -12.42 -13.32 -15.90
CA ALA A 259 -11.54 -12.26 -15.39
C ALA A 259 -11.22 -12.43 -13.90
N VAL A 260 -12.17 -12.88 -13.08
CA VAL A 260 -11.95 -13.18 -11.66
C VAL A 260 -11.01 -14.38 -11.49
N THR A 261 -11.12 -15.44 -12.31
CA THR A 261 -10.14 -16.55 -12.27
C THR A 261 -8.73 -16.10 -12.67
N GLN A 262 -8.63 -15.21 -13.66
CA GLN A 262 -7.38 -14.59 -14.09
C GLN A 262 -6.77 -13.68 -12.99
N ALA A 263 -7.56 -13.16 -12.04
CA ALA A 263 -7.07 -12.44 -10.87
C ALA A 263 -6.56 -13.37 -9.75
N TRP A 264 -7.14 -14.56 -9.61
CA TRP A 264 -6.72 -15.56 -8.61
C TRP A 264 -5.48 -16.36 -9.02
N VAL A 265 -5.36 -16.76 -10.29
CA VAL A 265 -4.20 -17.49 -10.83
C VAL A 265 -2.94 -16.63 -10.93
N ASP A 266 -3.09 -15.32 -10.76
CA ASP A 266 -2.01 -14.34 -10.87
C ASP A 266 -1.02 -14.40 -9.69
N GLY A 267 0.18 -13.85 -9.90
CA GLY A 267 1.17 -13.66 -8.84
C GLY A 267 0.63 -12.76 -7.73
N GLN A 268 0.47 -13.30 -6.52
CA GLN A 268 0.05 -12.55 -5.34
C GLN A 268 1.27 -12.09 -4.54
N SER A 269 1.29 -10.82 -4.09
CA SER A 269 2.48 -10.26 -3.43
C SER A 269 2.59 -10.68 -1.97
N LEU A 270 3.82 -10.95 -1.50
CA LEU A 270 4.14 -11.13 -0.08
C LEU A 270 3.93 -9.84 0.73
N ARG A 271 3.61 -9.95 2.04
CA ARG A 271 3.49 -8.78 2.95
C ARG A 271 4.82 -8.16 3.41
N THR A 272 5.97 -8.63 2.94
CA THR A 272 7.30 -8.31 3.52
C THR A 272 7.54 -6.80 3.72
N TYR A 273 7.06 -5.96 2.80
CA TYR A 273 7.19 -4.51 2.84
C TYR A 273 6.31 -3.79 3.88
N ARG A 274 5.45 -4.50 4.62
CA ARG A 274 4.64 -3.98 5.74
C ARG A 274 5.20 -4.36 7.12
N HIS A 275 6.18 -5.27 7.18
CA HIS A 275 6.66 -5.85 8.44
C HIS A 275 8.15 -5.59 8.69
N SER A 276 8.52 -5.40 9.96
CA SER A 276 9.90 -5.21 10.39
C SER A 276 10.75 -6.45 10.04
N PRO A 277 12.02 -6.30 9.58
CA PRO A 277 12.79 -5.05 9.42
C PRO A 277 12.63 -4.37 8.05
N ASN A 278 11.69 -4.82 7.20
CA ASN A 278 11.60 -4.42 5.78
C ASN A 278 10.46 -3.43 5.48
N THR A 279 9.88 -2.78 6.50
CA THR A 279 8.78 -1.82 6.35
C THR A 279 9.18 -0.68 5.42
N MET A 280 8.47 -0.51 4.30
CA MET A 280 8.82 0.48 3.27
C MET A 280 7.61 0.99 2.46
N SER A 281 7.84 2.01 1.64
CA SER A 281 6.80 2.72 0.87
C SER A 281 5.98 1.87 -0.11
N ARG A 282 6.33 0.60 -0.39
CA ARG A 282 5.43 -0.31 -1.14
C ARG A 282 4.11 -0.55 -0.40
N LYS A 283 4.06 -0.39 0.93
CA LYS A 283 2.80 -0.42 1.70
C LYS A 283 1.77 0.64 1.23
N SER A 284 2.25 1.73 0.61
CA SER A 284 1.47 2.88 0.15
C SER A 284 1.07 2.82 -1.33
N TRP A 285 1.68 1.95 -2.16
CA TRP A 285 1.36 1.84 -3.59
C TRP A 285 1.00 0.42 -4.08
N ALA A 286 1.15 -0.62 -3.26
CA ALA A 286 0.77 -1.99 -3.62
C ALA A 286 -0.71 -2.14 -4.03
N ALA A 287 -1.59 -1.28 -3.53
CA ALA A 287 -3.00 -1.29 -3.92
C ALA A 287 -3.25 -0.65 -5.30
N GLY A 288 -2.48 0.38 -5.66
CA GLY A 288 -2.45 0.93 -7.03
C GLY A 288 -1.87 -0.07 -8.04
N ASP A 289 -0.84 -0.82 -7.65
CA ASP A 289 -0.27 -1.96 -8.40
C ASP A 289 -1.34 -3.05 -8.63
N ALA A 290 -2.15 -3.38 -7.62
CA ALA A 290 -3.29 -4.28 -7.77
C ALA A 290 -4.43 -3.72 -8.65
N CYS A 291 -4.75 -2.42 -8.57
CA CYS A 291 -5.74 -1.77 -9.45
C CYS A 291 -5.27 -1.78 -10.92
N GLN A 292 -3.99 -1.45 -11.15
CA GLN A 292 -3.35 -1.54 -12.47
C GLN A 292 -3.44 -2.97 -13.02
N ARG A 293 -3.13 -3.97 -12.18
CA ARG A 293 -3.22 -5.37 -12.57
C ARG A 293 -4.66 -5.78 -12.91
N ALA A 294 -5.64 -5.36 -12.11
CA ALA A 294 -7.06 -5.66 -12.33
C ALA A 294 -7.59 -5.17 -13.68
N VAL A 295 -7.38 -3.89 -14.01
CA VAL A 295 -7.78 -3.32 -15.32
C VAL A 295 -7.05 -4.04 -16.46
N ASN A 296 -5.78 -4.37 -16.28
CA ASN A 296 -4.97 -5.11 -17.27
C ASN A 296 -5.46 -6.56 -17.47
N LEU A 297 -6.04 -7.22 -16.46
CA LEU A 297 -6.63 -8.56 -16.58
C LEU A 297 -7.99 -8.50 -17.30
N ALA A 298 -8.89 -7.62 -16.88
CA ALA A 298 -10.19 -7.41 -17.55
C ALA A 298 -10.03 -7.09 -19.04
N LEU A 299 -9.06 -6.24 -19.41
CA LEU A 299 -8.74 -5.89 -20.80
C LEU A 299 -8.11 -7.03 -21.64
N LYS A 300 -7.77 -8.20 -21.05
CA LYS A 300 -7.44 -9.42 -21.81
C LYS A 300 -8.68 -10.26 -22.07
N VAL A 301 -9.52 -10.46 -21.06
CA VAL A 301 -10.77 -11.22 -21.20
C VAL A 301 -11.74 -10.50 -22.15
N MET A 302 -11.75 -9.17 -22.14
CA MET A 302 -12.44 -8.34 -23.15
C MET A 302 -11.98 -8.62 -24.61
N LYS A 303 -10.81 -9.24 -24.80
CA LYS A 303 -10.26 -9.65 -26.11
C LYS A 303 -10.40 -11.15 -26.39
N GLY A 304 -11.09 -11.89 -25.52
CA GLY A 304 -11.31 -13.34 -25.66
C GLY A 304 -10.31 -14.24 -24.94
N GLU A 305 -9.49 -13.71 -24.01
CA GLU A 305 -8.69 -14.56 -23.12
C GLU A 305 -9.62 -15.36 -22.18
N PRO A 306 -9.54 -16.70 -22.14
CA PRO A 306 -10.41 -17.53 -21.30
C PRO A 306 -9.95 -17.58 -19.84
N GLY A 307 -10.85 -18.03 -18.96
CA GLY A 307 -10.58 -18.28 -17.55
C GLY A 307 -9.97 -19.64 -17.23
N VAL A 308 -9.79 -19.86 -15.93
CA VAL A 308 -9.28 -21.09 -15.31
C VAL A 308 -10.34 -21.57 -14.31
N PRO A 309 -11.33 -22.38 -14.70
CA PRO A 309 -12.56 -22.55 -13.89
C PRO A 309 -12.32 -23.05 -12.45
N THR A 310 -11.43 -24.02 -12.28
CA THR A 310 -11.06 -24.61 -10.98
C THR A 310 -9.82 -23.94 -10.37
N VAL A 311 -9.65 -22.62 -10.51
CA VAL A 311 -8.46 -21.88 -10.07
C VAL A 311 -8.20 -21.98 -8.56
N LEU A 312 -9.25 -22.13 -7.75
CA LEU A 312 -9.15 -22.28 -6.30
C LEU A 312 -8.97 -23.75 -5.92
N SER A 313 -9.79 -24.63 -6.48
CA SER A 313 -9.94 -26.03 -6.01
C SER A 313 -9.10 -27.09 -6.73
N ALA A 314 -8.39 -26.76 -7.82
CA ALA A 314 -7.60 -27.74 -8.56
C ALA A 314 -6.55 -28.43 -7.64
N PRO A 315 -6.57 -29.78 -7.49
CA PRO A 315 -5.61 -30.46 -6.63
C PRO A 315 -4.16 -30.18 -7.04
N VAL A 316 -3.30 -29.95 -6.04
CA VAL A 316 -1.87 -29.60 -6.15
C VAL A 316 -1.58 -28.20 -6.76
N TRP A 317 -2.46 -27.64 -7.58
CA TRP A 317 -2.17 -26.46 -8.41
C TRP A 317 -3.09 -25.25 -8.18
N GLY A 318 -4.21 -25.45 -7.50
CA GLY A 318 -5.18 -24.40 -7.19
C GLY A 318 -4.76 -23.53 -6.01
N PHE A 319 -5.36 -22.33 -5.91
CA PHE A 319 -5.07 -21.35 -4.88
C PHE A 319 -5.16 -21.92 -3.46
N TYR A 320 -6.13 -22.80 -3.20
CA TYR A 320 -6.32 -23.40 -1.88
C TYR A 320 -5.12 -24.26 -1.46
N ASP A 321 -4.69 -25.20 -2.31
CA ASP A 321 -3.55 -26.08 -2.03
C ASP A 321 -2.22 -25.32 -2.01
N VAL A 322 -1.98 -24.43 -2.97
CA VAL A 322 -0.68 -23.77 -3.17
C VAL A 322 -0.47 -22.58 -2.23
N LEU A 323 -1.52 -21.79 -1.98
CA LEU A 323 -1.41 -20.47 -1.35
C LEU A 323 -2.30 -20.26 -0.11
N PHE A 324 -3.29 -21.13 0.15
CA PHE A 324 -4.17 -21.05 1.32
C PHE A 324 -4.04 -22.24 2.28
N GLY A 325 -3.01 -23.08 2.10
CA GLY A 325 -2.67 -24.18 3.01
C GLY A 325 -3.68 -25.34 3.02
N GLY A 326 -4.29 -25.63 1.86
CA GLY A 326 -5.33 -26.66 1.70
C GLY A 326 -6.70 -26.27 2.25
N LYS A 327 -6.88 -25.03 2.72
CA LYS A 327 -8.16 -24.52 3.21
C LYS A 327 -8.97 -23.89 2.08
N LYS A 328 -10.29 -24.03 2.12
CA LYS A 328 -11.22 -23.26 1.30
C LYS A 328 -11.49 -21.88 1.91
N PHE A 329 -12.13 -20.99 1.17
CA PHE A 329 -12.69 -19.77 1.75
C PHE A 329 -13.97 -20.06 2.55
N GLU A 330 -14.13 -19.34 3.65
CA GLU A 330 -15.31 -19.35 4.52
C GLU A 330 -16.06 -18.02 4.40
N PHE A 331 -17.40 -18.06 4.44
CA PHE A 331 -18.25 -16.88 4.32
C PHE A 331 -19.35 -16.90 5.39
N GLN A 332 -19.40 -15.87 6.23
CA GLN A 332 -20.49 -15.71 7.22
C GLN A 332 -21.75 -15.02 6.66
N ARG A 333 -21.74 -14.61 5.39
CA ARG A 333 -22.86 -13.92 4.70
C ARG A 333 -22.68 -13.94 3.18
N PRO A 334 -23.76 -13.89 2.38
CA PRO A 334 -23.70 -13.58 0.96
C PRO A 334 -23.40 -12.09 0.72
N TYR A 335 -22.98 -11.75 -0.50
CA TYR A 335 -22.73 -10.35 -0.90
C TYR A 335 -24.03 -9.52 -0.96
N GLY A 336 -24.02 -8.31 -0.38
CA GLY A 336 -25.04 -7.26 -0.51
C GLY A 336 -24.39 -5.87 -0.51
N SER A 337 -24.53 -5.12 0.60
CA SER A 337 -23.93 -3.80 0.80
C SER A 337 -23.39 -3.55 2.23
N TYR A 338 -23.26 -4.62 3.04
CA TYR A 338 -22.90 -4.53 4.46
C TYR A 338 -21.55 -3.86 4.70
N VAL A 339 -20.56 -4.10 3.85
CA VAL A 339 -19.20 -3.55 4.03
C VAL A 339 -19.22 -2.04 3.85
N MET A 340 -19.92 -1.51 2.84
CA MET A 340 -20.03 -0.05 2.67
C MET A 340 -20.78 0.60 3.84
N GLU A 341 -21.87 0.01 4.30
CA GLU A 341 -22.67 0.53 5.42
C GLU A 341 -21.88 0.59 6.75
N ASN A 342 -20.89 -0.29 6.92
CA ASN A 342 -20.13 -0.46 8.16
C ASN A 342 -18.63 -0.10 8.01
N VAL A 343 -18.21 0.47 6.87
CA VAL A 343 -16.82 0.86 6.59
C VAL A 343 -16.31 1.90 7.61
N LEU A 344 -15.00 1.98 7.80
CA LEU A 344 -14.38 2.88 8.77
C LEU A 344 -13.69 4.04 8.06
N PHE A 345 -13.96 5.28 8.49
CA PHE A 345 -13.25 6.46 8.01
C PHE A 345 -12.07 6.80 8.94
N LYS A 346 -10.93 7.21 8.39
CA LYS A 346 -9.87 7.88 9.16
C LYS A 346 -10.14 9.39 9.12
N VAL A 347 -10.92 9.89 10.07
CA VAL A 347 -11.50 11.25 10.00
C VAL A 347 -10.53 12.32 10.50
N SER A 348 -10.06 12.18 11.74
CA SER A 348 -9.21 13.19 12.39
C SER A 348 -7.73 12.98 12.07
N TYR A 349 -7.25 11.73 12.12
CA TYR A 349 -5.82 11.41 12.23
C TYR A 349 -5.31 10.53 11.07
N PRO A 350 -4.16 10.86 10.45
CA PRO A 350 -3.49 10.03 9.44
C PRO A 350 -2.71 8.86 10.08
N ALA A 351 -3.39 8.09 10.91
CA ALA A 351 -2.83 7.06 11.80
C ALA A 351 -3.27 5.64 11.40
N GLU A 352 -2.48 4.62 11.73
CA GLU A 352 -2.91 3.21 11.65
C GLU A 352 -4.21 3.02 12.47
N PHE A 353 -5.17 2.27 11.94
CA PHE A 353 -6.55 2.34 12.42
C PHE A 353 -6.73 1.88 13.87
N HIS A 354 -5.97 0.88 14.31
CA HIS A 354 -6.06 0.33 15.67
C HIS A 354 -5.64 1.34 16.76
N SER A 355 -5.03 2.46 16.39
CA SER A 355 -4.65 3.56 17.29
C SER A 355 -5.62 4.75 17.33
N GLN A 356 -6.62 4.84 16.43
CA GLN A 356 -7.43 6.06 16.25
C GLN A 356 -8.11 6.52 17.56
N THR A 357 -8.64 5.58 18.34
CA THR A 357 -9.22 5.81 19.66
C THR A 357 -8.19 6.14 20.75
N ALA A 358 -6.99 5.57 20.69
CA ALA A 358 -5.89 5.90 21.60
C ALA A 358 -5.37 7.33 21.37
N VAL A 359 -5.37 7.81 20.13
CA VAL A 359 -5.07 9.22 19.80
C VAL A 359 -6.19 10.14 20.28
N GLU A 360 -7.46 9.78 20.12
CA GLU A 360 -8.60 10.55 20.67
C GLU A 360 -8.59 10.60 22.21
N ALA A 361 -8.20 9.51 22.88
CA ALA A 361 -7.96 9.50 24.33
C ALA A 361 -6.76 10.40 24.71
N SER A 362 -5.68 10.35 23.93
CA SER A 362 -4.49 11.18 24.13
C SER A 362 -4.77 12.68 23.98
N GLU A 363 -5.67 13.07 23.06
CA GLU A 363 -6.14 14.45 22.89
C GLU A 363 -6.90 14.93 24.13
N LYS A 364 -7.86 14.12 24.63
CA LYS A 364 -8.61 14.40 25.86
C LYS A 364 -7.68 14.55 27.07
N ILE A 365 -6.68 13.68 27.21
CA ILE A 365 -5.63 13.74 28.25
C ILE A 365 -4.75 14.99 28.08
N HIS A 366 -4.38 15.37 26.86
CA HIS A 366 -3.62 16.59 26.60
C HIS A 366 -4.35 17.85 27.09
N HIS A 367 -5.68 17.90 26.92
CA HIS A 367 -6.52 18.97 27.47
C HIS A 367 -6.64 18.90 29.01
N GLN A 368 -6.79 17.71 29.61
CA GLN A 368 -6.78 17.54 31.07
C GLN A 368 -5.45 18.02 31.70
N LEU A 369 -4.31 17.65 31.12
CA LEU A 369 -2.99 18.09 31.58
C LEU A 369 -2.86 19.62 31.54
N LYS A 370 -3.25 20.24 30.42
CA LYS A 370 -3.28 21.71 30.30
C LYS A 370 -4.19 22.39 31.33
N ALA A 371 -5.37 21.82 31.61
CA ALA A 371 -6.28 22.34 32.63
C ALA A 371 -5.70 22.24 34.07
N LEU A 372 -4.84 21.24 34.32
CA LEU A 372 -4.09 21.08 35.58
C LEU A 372 -2.79 21.91 35.65
N GLY A 373 -2.47 22.71 34.61
CA GLY A 373 -1.19 23.43 34.50
C GLY A 373 0.02 22.53 34.26
N LYS A 374 -0.20 21.29 33.81
CA LYS A 374 0.80 20.25 33.56
C LYS A 374 1.00 19.98 32.06
N SER A 375 2.01 19.17 31.74
CA SER A 375 2.48 18.88 30.40
C SER A 375 2.80 17.39 30.20
N ALA A 376 3.15 17.00 28.97
CA ALA A 376 3.67 15.67 28.68
C ALA A 376 5.00 15.34 29.39
N ALA A 377 5.76 16.33 29.87
CA ALA A 377 6.98 16.11 30.65
C ALA A 377 6.68 15.64 32.09
N ASP A 378 5.48 15.95 32.61
CA ASP A 378 5.03 15.58 33.94
C ASP A 378 4.54 14.12 34.04
N ILE A 379 4.51 13.40 32.91
CA ILE A 379 4.07 12.01 32.82
C ILE A 379 5.20 11.06 33.23
N LYS A 380 4.93 10.21 34.23
CA LYS A 380 5.81 9.14 34.68
C LYS A 380 5.63 7.87 33.84
N GLY A 381 4.39 7.47 33.56
CA GLY A 381 4.04 6.26 32.82
C GLY A 381 2.61 6.28 32.28
N ILE A 382 2.34 5.49 31.24
CA ILE A 382 0.98 5.30 30.70
C ILE A 382 0.74 3.80 30.48
N THR A 383 -0.41 3.31 30.93
CA THR A 383 -0.94 2.00 30.52
C THR A 383 -2.02 2.21 29.47
N CYS A 384 -1.87 1.56 28.31
CA CYS A 384 -2.81 1.57 27.21
C CYS A 384 -3.48 0.19 27.13
N ARG A 385 -4.70 0.08 27.67
CA ARG A 385 -5.55 -1.12 27.62
C ARG A 385 -6.20 -1.19 26.24
N THR A 386 -5.97 -2.27 25.50
CA THR A 386 -6.22 -2.36 24.05
C THR A 386 -6.54 -3.80 23.61
N HIS A 387 -6.70 -4.05 22.30
CA HIS A 387 -7.12 -5.32 21.70
C HIS A 387 -5.95 -6.03 20.98
N GLU A 388 -6.05 -7.35 20.78
CA GLU A 388 -5.00 -8.23 20.21
C GLU A 388 -4.35 -7.65 18.94
N ALA A 389 -5.18 -7.21 18.00
CA ALA A 389 -4.70 -6.71 16.71
C ALA A 389 -3.82 -5.45 16.87
N CYS A 390 -4.16 -4.54 17.79
CA CYS A 390 -3.32 -3.38 18.07
C CYS A 390 -1.92 -3.80 18.54
N ILE A 391 -1.84 -4.78 19.44
CA ILE A 391 -0.56 -5.29 19.98
C ILE A 391 0.24 -6.00 18.88
N ARG A 392 -0.40 -6.85 18.07
CA ARG A 392 0.26 -7.61 17.00
C ARG A 392 0.76 -6.74 15.83
N ILE A 393 0.17 -5.56 15.59
CA ILE A 393 0.51 -4.71 14.43
C ILE A 393 1.38 -3.51 14.81
N ILE A 394 1.02 -2.78 15.88
CA ILE A 394 1.53 -1.42 16.14
C ILE A 394 2.11 -1.18 17.54
N ASP A 395 2.16 -2.18 18.42
CA ASP A 395 3.05 -2.10 19.58
C ASP A 395 4.51 -2.17 19.11
N LYS A 396 5.24 -1.08 19.31
CA LYS A 396 6.67 -0.96 18.99
C LYS A 396 7.43 -0.23 20.10
N GLN A 397 7.03 -0.38 21.37
CA GLN A 397 7.52 0.42 22.52
C GLN A 397 9.05 0.62 22.54
N PHE A 398 9.82 -0.42 22.20
CA PHE A 398 11.29 -0.42 22.23
C PHE A 398 11.97 -0.51 20.86
N LYS A 399 11.23 -0.52 19.74
CA LYS A 399 11.85 -0.47 18.39
C LYS A 399 12.40 0.94 18.13
N PRO A 400 13.56 1.10 17.47
CA PRO A 400 13.93 2.34 16.78
C PRO A 400 12.86 2.80 15.77
N MET A 401 12.71 4.12 15.63
CA MET A 401 11.74 4.76 14.72
C MET A 401 12.47 5.26 13.48
N ASP A 402 12.95 4.32 12.65
CA ASP A 402 13.94 4.57 11.60
C ASP A 402 13.42 5.32 10.37
N ASN A 403 12.10 5.38 10.18
CA ASN A 403 11.45 5.92 8.98
C ASN A 403 9.97 6.29 9.24
N PHE A 404 9.35 7.02 8.31
CA PHE A 404 7.92 7.39 8.32
C PHE A 404 6.98 6.22 8.63
N ALA A 405 7.12 5.10 7.92
CA ALA A 405 6.22 3.94 8.00
C ALA A 405 6.42 3.09 9.27
N ASP A 406 7.48 3.35 10.05
CA ASP A 406 7.59 2.80 11.40
C ASP A 406 6.86 3.64 12.45
N ARG A 407 6.85 4.98 12.27
CA ARG A 407 6.17 5.95 13.14
C ARG A 407 4.65 5.94 12.96
N ASP A 408 4.17 5.89 11.71
CA ASP A 408 2.72 5.81 11.41
C ASP A 408 2.08 4.47 11.80
N HIS A 409 2.89 3.44 12.07
CA HIS A 409 2.51 2.14 12.63
C HIS A 409 3.12 1.93 14.04
N CYS A 410 3.15 2.95 14.89
CA CYS A 410 3.54 2.82 16.30
C CYS A 410 2.53 3.56 17.20
N ILE A 411 1.70 2.81 17.96
CA ILE A 411 0.70 3.41 18.86
C ILE A 411 1.35 4.35 19.87
N GLN A 412 2.48 3.93 20.45
CA GLN A 412 3.20 4.74 21.43
C GLN A 412 3.72 6.05 20.82
N TYR A 413 4.14 6.05 19.55
CA TYR A 413 4.59 7.27 18.88
C TYR A 413 3.42 8.23 18.66
N MET A 414 2.32 7.72 18.09
CA MET A 414 1.14 8.52 17.75
C MET A 414 0.48 9.15 18.98
N CYS A 415 0.34 8.39 20.08
CA CYS A 415 -0.13 8.93 21.35
C CYS A 415 0.86 9.94 21.96
N SER A 416 2.17 9.70 21.87
CA SER A 416 3.18 10.65 22.40
C SER A 416 3.19 11.98 21.65
N VAL A 417 3.06 11.98 20.32
CA VAL A 417 2.97 13.20 19.52
C VAL A 417 1.72 14.01 19.90
N MET A 418 0.57 13.35 20.04
CA MET A 418 -0.66 14.01 20.48
C MET A 418 -0.53 14.60 21.90
N LEU A 419 0.01 13.84 22.86
CA LEU A 419 0.22 14.31 24.23
C LEU A 419 1.18 15.50 24.32
N VAL A 420 2.24 15.52 23.50
CA VAL A 420 3.24 16.61 23.49
C VAL A 420 2.72 17.86 22.77
N PHE A 421 2.17 17.72 21.56
CA PHE A 421 1.89 18.85 20.69
C PHE A 421 0.40 19.26 20.61
N GLY A 422 -0.54 18.40 21.02
CA GLY A 422 -1.98 18.64 20.86
C GLY A 422 -2.44 18.55 19.41
N ARG A 423 -1.75 17.76 18.58
CA ARG A 423 -2.02 17.49 17.17
C ARG A 423 -1.46 16.13 16.77
N LEU A 424 -1.87 15.61 15.62
CA LEU A 424 -1.16 14.53 14.91
C LEU A 424 -1.37 14.69 13.40
N GLU A 425 -0.34 15.17 12.69
CA GLU A 425 -0.37 15.43 11.25
C GLU A 425 0.57 14.48 10.48
N ALA A 426 0.33 14.30 9.17
CA ALA A 426 1.17 13.43 8.33
C ALA A 426 2.63 13.94 8.21
N THR A 427 2.85 15.23 8.49
CA THR A 427 4.16 15.88 8.63
C THR A 427 4.92 15.44 9.88
N ASP A 428 4.25 15.09 10.98
CA ASP A 428 4.89 14.69 12.24
C ASP A 428 5.61 13.34 12.14
N TYR A 429 5.30 12.52 11.13
CA TYR A 429 6.01 11.28 10.83
C TYR A 429 7.29 11.47 9.99
N THR A 430 7.54 12.65 9.43
CA THR A 430 8.64 12.85 8.45
C THR A 430 10.02 12.83 9.10
N ASP A 431 11.00 12.24 8.41
CA ASP A 431 12.38 12.15 8.89
C ASP A 431 13.01 13.54 9.07
N GLY A 432 13.46 13.84 10.29
CA GLY A 432 13.98 15.16 10.66
C GLY A 432 12.91 16.21 10.99
N GLY A 433 11.61 15.85 11.01
CA GLY A 433 10.53 16.71 11.49
C GLY A 433 10.57 16.93 13.01
N GLU A 434 9.91 18.01 13.47
CA GLU A 434 9.85 18.42 14.89
C GLU A 434 9.52 17.22 15.82
N ALA A 435 8.39 16.55 15.56
CA ALA A 435 7.95 15.40 16.34
C ALA A 435 8.88 14.18 16.24
N ALA A 436 9.48 13.94 15.07
CA ALA A 436 10.40 12.82 14.84
C ALA A 436 11.78 13.01 15.50
N THR A 437 12.15 14.26 15.82
CA THR A 437 13.39 14.63 16.52
C THR A 437 13.20 14.96 18.00
N SER A 438 11.96 14.98 18.49
CA SER A 438 11.64 15.38 19.86
C SER A 438 12.07 14.34 20.89
N GLU A 439 13.04 14.70 21.72
CA GLU A 439 13.49 13.88 22.86
C GLU A 439 12.33 13.55 23.83
N LEU A 440 11.36 14.46 23.98
CA LEU A 440 10.19 14.25 24.83
C LEU A 440 9.23 13.21 24.23
N VAL A 441 9.00 13.23 22.91
CA VAL A 441 8.22 12.18 22.22
C VAL A 441 8.92 10.83 22.36
N GLU A 442 10.23 10.76 22.10
CA GLU A 442 11.00 9.51 22.17
C GLU A 442 11.17 8.97 23.61
N SER A 443 11.11 9.85 24.62
CA SER A 443 11.06 9.49 26.04
C SER A 443 9.68 8.98 26.45
N LEU A 444 8.61 9.69 26.08
CA LEU A 444 7.22 9.32 26.39
C LEU A 444 6.80 8.02 25.67
N ARG A 445 7.26 7.82 24.44
CA ARG A 445 7.01 6.58 23.66
C ARG A 445 7.45 5.33 24.42
N LYS A 446 8.57 5.39 25.13
CA LYS A 446 9.11 4.28 25.94
C LYS A 446 8.36 4.09 27.27
N LYS A 447 7.58 5.08 27.70
CA LYS A 447 6.75 5.06 28.93
C LYS A 447 5.33 4.54 28.71
N ILE A 448 4.89 4.38 27.45
CA ILE A 448 3.55 3.85 27.11
C ILE A 448 3.65 2.32 26.95
N LYS A 449 3.04 1.58 27.87
CA LYS A 449 2.92 0.12 27.82
C LYS A 449 1.54 -0.28 27.30
N CYS A 450 1.48 -1.12 26.28
CA CYS A 450 0.22 -1.74 25.84
C CYS A 450 -0.09 -3.02 26.65
N VAL A 451 -1.38 -3.28 26.90
CA VAL A 451 -1.89 -4.47 27.60
C VAL A 451 -3.19 -4.92 26.92
N GLU A 452 -3.36 -6.21 26.69
CA GLU A 452 -4.60 -6.74 26.10
C GLU A 452 -5.76 -6.74 27.11
N ASP A 453 -6.93 -6.32 26.65
CA ASP A 453 -8.22 -6.56 27.26
C ASP A 453 -9.00 -7.58 26.40
N PRO A 454 -9.30 -8.79 26.92
CA PRO A 454 -10.04 -9.81 26.17
C PRO A 454 -11.43 -9.37 25.69
N GLN A 455 -12.09 -8.43 26.38
CA GLN A 455 -13.39 -7.90 25.94
C GLN A 455 -13.21 -7.02 24.71
N TYR A 456 -12.20 -6.15 24.68
CA TYR A 456 -11.88 -5.33 23.51
C TYR A 456 -11.46 -6.19 22.30
N THR A 457 -10.77 -7.31 22.53
CA THR A 457 -10.51 -8.32 21.48
C THR A 457 -11.79 -9.01 21.00
N GLN A 458 -12.74 -9.32 21.89
CA GLN A 458 -14.03 -9.91 21.53
C GLN A 458 -14.91 -8.95 20.71
N ASP A 459 -15.04 -7.70 21.15
CA ASP A 459 -15.95 -6.72 20.55
C ASP A 459 -15.46 -6.22 19.17
N TYR A 460 -14.14 -6.17 18.98
CA TYR A 460 -13.50 -5.96 17.67
C TYR A 460 -13.92 -7.04 16.64
N HIS A 461 -14.10 -8.29 17.08
CA HIS A 461 -14.54 -9.39 16.24
C HIS A 461 -16.07 -9.54 16.15
N ASN A 462 -16.83 -8.97 17.08
CA ASN A 462 -18.30 -9.02 17.07
C ASN A 462 -18.88 -8.23 15.87
N PRO A 463 -19.60 -8.88 14.91
CA PRO A 463 -20.12 -8.22 13.71
C PRO A 463 -21.16 -7.12 13.97
N GLU A 464 -21.74 -7.06 15.18
CA GLU A 464 -22.71 -6.05 15.62
C GLU A 464 -22.05 -4.82 16.25
N LEU A 465 -20.84 -4.97 16.81
CA LEU A 465 -20.12 -3.91 17.52
C LEU A 465 -18.97 -3.33 16.69
N ARG A 466 -18.00 -4.18 16.29
CA ARG A 466 -16.78 -3.81 15.53
C ARG A 466 -16.01 -2.62 16.12
N THR A 467 -16.03 -2.47 17.43
CA THR A 467 -15.31 -1.40 18.15
C THR A 467 -13.80 -1.58 18.03
N ILE A 468 -13.07 -0.47 18.15
CA ILE A 468 -11.61 -0.42 18.02
C ILE A 468 -11.07 0.18 19.32
N SER A 469 -11.39 -0.49 20.43
CA SER A 469 -11.32 0.11 21.75
C SER A 469 -9.89 0.29 22.26
N ASN A 470 -9.62 1.46 22.82
CA ASN A 470 -8.42 1.76 23.61
C ASN A 470 -8.80 2.57 24.85
N ALA A 471 -8.12 2.33 25.97
CA ALA A 471 -8.26 3.11 27.19
C ALA A 471 -6.89 3.43 27.79
N LEU A 472 -6.69 4.69 28.19
CA LEU A 472 -5.41 5.22 28.66
C LEU A 472 -5.49 5.66 30.12
N THR A 473 -4.72 4.97 30.98
CA THR A 473 -4.48 5.36 32.38
C THR A 473 -3.09 6.01 32.49
N VAL A 474 -3.01 7.20 33.09
CA VAL A 474 -1.78 8.01 33.16
C VAL A 474 -1.31 8.21 34.60
N GLU A 475 -0.06 7.85 34.88
CA GLU A 475 0.63 8.16 36.13
C GLU A 475 1.58 9.36 35.93
N LEU A 476 1.55 10.31 36.85
CA LEU A 476 2.36 11.53 36.84
C LEU A 476 3.57 11.44 37.81
N ASN A 477 4.56 12.31 37.61
CA ASN A 477 5.82 12.30 38.36
C ASN A 477 5.64 12.57 39.87
N ASP A 478 4.53 13.18 40.28
CA ASP A 478 4.16 13.41 41.69
C ASP A 478 3.36 12.26 42.32
N GLY A 479 3.11 11.18 41.57
CA GLY A 479 2.31 10.03 42.02
C GLY A 479 0.80 10.20 41.82
N THR A 480 0.34 11.31 41.24
CA THR A 480 -1.06 11.43 40.79
C THR A 480 -1.35 10.43 39.68
N ILE A 481 -2.47 9.71 39.77
CA ILE A 481 -3.02 8.92 38.66
C ILE A 481 -4.27 9.68 38.18
N LEU A 482 -4.39 9.86 36.86
CA LEU A 482 -5.58 10.44 36.23
C LEU A 482 -6.62 9.33 35.95
N ASP A 483 -7.90 9.70 35.97
CA ASP A 483 -9.00 8.81 35.59
C ASP A 483 -8.78 8.21 34.19
N GLU A 484 -9.10 6.93 34.01
CA GLU A 484 -8.88 6.24 32.74
C GLU A 484 -9.76 6.81 31.62
N VAL A 485 -9.13 7.29 30.54
CA VAL A 485 -9.85 7.79 29.37
C VAL A 485 -10.01 6.67 28.35
N ALA A 486 -11.20 6.07 28.33
CA ALA A 486 -11.61 5.06 27.35
C ALA A 486 -12.30 5.68 26.12
N VAL A 487 -12.01 5.13 24.93
CA VAL A 487 -12.74 5.41 23.69
C VAL A 487 -12.91 4.10 22.91
N GLU A 488 -14.15 3.69 22.66
CA GLU A 488 -14.49 2.39 22.06
C GLU A 488 -14.70 2.47 20.55
N ALA A 489 -15.56 3.40 20.11
CA ALA A 489 -15.81 3.70 18.72
C ALA A 489 -15.04 4.97 18.31
N PRO A 490 -14.05 4.90 17.40
CA PRO A 490 -13.41 6.11 16.86
C PRO A 490 -14.41 6.92 16.04
N LEU A 491 -14.17 8.23 15.87
CA LEU A 491 -15.08 9.14 15.16
C LEU A 491 -15.59 8.59 13.82
N GLY A 492 -14.73 7.97 13.01
CA GLY A 492 -15.12 7.40 11.71
C GLY A 492 -15.85 6.05 11.74
N HIS A 493 -16.21 5.53 12.91
CA HIS A 493 -17.02 4.32 13.06
C HIS A 493 -18.48 4.56 12.61
N ARG A 494 -19.23 3.50 12.30
CA ARG A 494 -20.65 3.61 11.89
C ARG A 494 -21.49 4.31 12.96
N LEU A 495 -21.24 4.01 14.23
CA LEU A 495 -21.98 4.56 15.39
C LEU A 495 -21.83 6.08 15.58
N ARG A 496 -20.82 6.71 14.97
CA ARG A 496 -20.52 8.15 15.10
C ARG A 496 -20.65 8.91 13.76
N ARG A 497 -21.40 8.35 12.78
CA ARG A 497 -21.50 8.89 11.41
C ARG A 497 -21.88 10.36 11.31
N GLU A 498 -22.91 10.81 12.02
CA GLU A 498 -23.37 12.20 11.90
C GLU A 498 -22.43 13.20 12.61
N GLU A 499 -21.69 12.75 13.64
CA GLU A 499 -20.58 13.49 14.25
C GLU A 499 -19.39 13.60 13.27
N ALA A 500 -19.13 12.53 12.50
CA ALA A 500 -18.03 12.45 11.55
C ALA A 500 -18.23 13.29 10.28
N LYS A 501 -19.45 13.34 9.72
CA LYS A 501 -19.73 13.98 8.41
C LYS A 501 -19.21 15.42 8.29
N PRO A 502 -19.40 16.33 9.27
CA PRO A 502 -18.81 17.68 9.22
C PRO A 502 -17.27 17.67 9.18
N VAL A 503 -16.63 16.74 9.91
CA VAL A 503 -15.17 16.65 10.02
C VAL A 503 -14.55 15.99 8.77
N ILE A 504 -15.25 15.02 8.15
CA ILE A 504 -14.91 14.48 6.82
C ILE A 504 -14.95 15.61 5.78
N LEU A 505 -15.99 16.46 5.79
CA LEU A 505 -16.09 17.59 4.88
C LEU A 505 -14.97 18.63 5.12
N ALA A 506 -14.59 18.87 6.37
CA ALA A 506 -13.47 19.75 6.73
C ALA A 506 -12.12 19.17 6.27
N LYS A 507 -11.87 17.87 6.47
CA LYS A 507 -10.71 17.14 5.94
C LYS A 507 -10.64 17.25 4.42
N TYR A 508 -11.75 16.99 3.73
CA TYR A 508 -11.85 17.10 2.27
C TYR A 508 -11.50 18.51 1.79
N LYS A 509 -12.15 19.56 2.33
CA LYS A 509 -11.84 20.96 2.01
C LYS A 509 -10.36 21.28 2.24
N ARG A 510 -9.79 20.87 3.38
CA ARG A 510 -8.38 21.06 3.73
C ARG A 510 -7.44 20.42 2.70
N HIS A 511 -7.77 19.23 2.19
CA HIS A 511 -6.94 18.51 1.23
C HIS A 511 -7.08 19.03 -0.22
N LEU A 512 -8.24 19.59 -0.61
CA LEU A 512 -8.40 20.26 -1.91
C LEU A 512 -7.61 21.59 -2.00
N THR A 513 -7.60 22.36 -0.90
CA THR A 513 -7.16 23.77 -0.88
C THR A 513 -5.72 24.00 -1.37
N PRO A 514 -4.72 23.15 -1.09
CA PRO A 514 -3.36 23.36 -1.62
C PRO A 514 -3.24 23.14 -3.13
N HIS A 515 -4.25 22.56 -3.80
CA HIS A 515 -4.18 22.06 -5.18
C HIS A 515 -5.07 22.82 -6.17
N LEU A 516 -6.24 23.28 -5.72
CA LEU A 516 -7.29 23.87 -6.57
C LEU A 516 -7.61 25.32 -6.14
N PRO A 517 -8.05 26.20 -7.07
CA PRO A 517 -8.51 27.55 -6.71
C PRO A 517 -9.73 27.50 -5.77
N GLU A 518 -9.87 28.49 -4.88
CA GLU A 518 -10.92 28.51 -3.85
C GLU A 518 -12.34 28.33 -4.42
N ALA A 519 -12.66 28.94 -5.56
CA ALA A 519 -13.95 28.77 -6.22
C ALA A 519 -14.24 27.31 -6.61
N ARG A 520 -13.21 26.56 -7.05
CA ARG A 520 -13.33 25.12 -7.37
C ARG A 520 -13.41 24.26 -6.12
N VAL A 521 -12.67 24.62 -5.06
CA VAL A 521 -12.78 23.98 -3.73
C VAL A 521 -14.21 24.13 -3.19
N LYS A 522 -14.80 25.33 -3.29
CA LYS A 522 -16.18 25.62 -2.90
C LYS A 522 -17.17 24.79 -3.72
N GLU A 523 -17.06 24.81 -5.05
CA GLU A 523 -17.93 24.03 -5.95
C GLU A 523 -17.90 22.54 -5.61
N LEU A 524 -16.71 21.96 -5.40
CA LEU A 524 -16.55 20.54 -5.06
C LEU A 524 -17.12 20.18 -3.69
N VAL A 525 -17.03 21.08 -2.71
CA VAL A 525 -17.62 20.91 -1.36
C VAL A 525 -19.14 21.06 -1.37
N GLU A 526 -19.69 21.96 -2.20
CA GLU A 526 -21.15 22.11 -2.39
C GLU A 526 -21.72 20.93 -3.19
N LEU A 527 -21.01 20.47 -4.23
CA LEU A 527 -21.37 19.31 -5.04
C LEU A 527 -21.35 18.03 -4.21
N SER A 528 -20.32 17.80 -3.38
CA SER A 528 -20.23 16.59 -2.55
C SER A 528 -21.37 16.46 -1.54
N GLN A 529 -22.05 17.56 -1.19
CA GLN A 529 -23.22 17.57 -0.29
C GLN A 529 -24.56 17.45 -1.05
N ASN A 530 -24.60 17.69 -2.36
CA ASN A 530 -25.82 17.61 -3.17
C ASN A 530 -25.91 16.26 -3.89
N THR A 531 -26.42 15.25 -3.17
CA THR A 531 -26.54 13.86 -3.65
C THR A 531 -27.12 13.76 -5.07
N LYS A 532 -28.25 14.43 -5.36
CA LYS A 532 -28.91 14.35 -6.67
C LYS A 532 -28.08 14.99 -7.79
N LYS A 533 -27.42 16.13 -7.55
CA LYS A 533 -26.55 16.79 -8.54
C LYS A 533 -25.27 15.99 -8.78
N LEU A 534 -24.69 15.41 -7.73
CA LEU A 534 -23.49 14.57 -7.84
C LEU A 534 -23.80 13.28 -8.60
N GLU A 535 -24.79 12.49 -8.17
CA GLU A 535 -25.12 11.20 -8.76
C GLU A 535 -25.41 11.25 -10.26
N ALA A 536 -26.02 12.35 -10.73
CA ALA A 536 -26.38 12.57 -12.13
C ALA A 536 -25.25 13.17 -13.00
N MET A 537 -24.11 13.54 -12.41
CA MET A 537 -22.99 14.14 -13.16
C MET A 537 -22.21 13.07 -13.94
N PRO A 538 -21.91 13.27 -15.25
CA PRO A 538 -21.02 12.39 -16.01
C PRO A 538 -19.62 12.33 -15.39
N VAL A 539 -19.04 11.13 -15.32
CA VAL A 539 -17.76 10.90 -14.60
C VAL A 539 -16.61 11.71 -15.17
N ASP A 540 -16.51 11.87 -16.48
CA ASP A 540 -15.45 12.64 -17.14
C ASP A 540 -15.53 14.15 -16.87
N GLU A 541 -16.76 14.67 -16.68
CA GLU A 541 -17.00 16.06 -16.27
C GLU A 541 -16.68 16.24 -14.79
N TYR A 542 -17.02 15.26 -13.93
CA TYR A 542 -16.66 15.24 -12.52
C TYR A 542 -15.14 15.17 -12.30
N VAL A 543 -14.43 14.33 -13.06
CA VAL A 543 -12.96 14.25 -13.02
C VAL A 543 -12.33 15.56 -13.49
N ASP A 544 -12.87 16.21 -14.53
CA ASP A 544 -12.34 17.49 -15.03
C ASP A 544 -12.33 18.59 -13.96
N LEU A 545 -13.26 18.58 -13.00
CA LEU A 545 -13.29 19.50 -11.85
C LEU A 545 -11.99 19.47 -11.01
N TYR A 546 -11.27 18.34 -10.99
CA TYR A 546 -10.02 18.14 -10.24
C TYR A 546 -8.76 18.36 -11.08
N THR A 547 -8.88 18.53 -12.40
CA THR A 547 -7.71 18.57 -13.31
C THR A 547 -7.03 19.93 -13.30
N VAL A 548 -5.70 19.93 -13.51
CA VAL A 548 -4.89 21.16 -13.53
C VAL A 548 -3.86 21.11 -14.66
N GLU A 549 -3.71 22.19 -15.43
CA GLU A 549 -2.70 22.27 -16.50
C GLU A 549 -1.27 22.10 -15.99
N LYS A 550 -1.01 22.53 -14.75
CA LYS A 550 0.29 22.50 -14.08
C LYS A 550 0.08 22.24 -12.59
N SER A 551 0.65 21.15 -12.08
CA SER A 551 0.63 20.83 -10.65
C SER A 551 1.99 21.15 -10.03
N LYS A 552 2.03 22.12 -9.11
CA LYS A 552 3.26 22.61 -8.46
C LYS A 552 4.00 21.57 -7.61
N PHE A 553 3.37 20.43 -7.35
CA PHE A 553 3.94 19.32 -6.57
C PHE A 553 4.61 18.25 -7.42
N LEU A 554 4.29 18.18 -8.72
CA LEU A 554 4.99 17.31 -9.66
C LEU A 554 6.34 17.94 -9.97
N ILE A 555 7.43 17.18 -9.76
CA ILE A 555 8.77 17.65 -10.05
C ILE A 555 8.89 17.84 -11.57
N SER A 556 8.96 19.10 -12.01
CA SER A 556 9.33 19.44 -13.37
C SER A 556 10.78 18.99 -13.63
N ARG A 557 10.96 17.74 -14.04
CA ARG A 557 12.16 17.30 -14.79
C ARG A 557 12.11 17.96 -16.17
N ALA A 558 12.32 19.27 -16.17
CA ALA A 558 12.78 19.98 -17.34
C ALA A 558 14.12 19.36 -17.72
N VAL A 559 14.08 18.40 -18.65
CA VAL A 559 15.26 17.99 -19.41
C VAL A 559 15.82 19.30 -19.97
N SER A 560 17.05 19.64 -19.61
CA SER A 560 17.70 20.88 -20.00
C SER A 560 18.04 20.84 -21.48
N SER A 561 17.02 21.05 -22.31
CA SER A 561 17.14 21.41 -23.72
C SER A 561 17.75 22.81 -23.82
N GLY A 562 19.06 22.90 -23.53
CA GLY A 562 19.88 23.98 -24.06
C GLY A 562 19.69 24.05 -25.58
N PRO A 563 19.83 25.24 -26.19
CA PRO A 563 19.37 25.50 -27.53
C PRO A 563 19.98 24.51 -28.53
N ARG A 564 19.14 23.62 -29.07
CA ARG A 564 19.54 22.72 -30.17
C ARG A 564 19.78 23.58 -31.40
N ALA A 565 21.04 23.84 -31.71
CA ALA A 565 21.43 24.32 -33.03
C ALA A 565 20.91 23.31 -34.08
N VAL A 566 20.00 23.76 -34.95
CA VAL A 566 19.44 22.93 -36.01
C VAL A 566 20.49 22.80 -37.11
N VAL A 567 21.32 21.76 -37.02
CA VAL A 567 22.22 21.36 -38.10
C VAL A 567 21.40 20.66 -39.17
N SER A 568 20.99 21.42 -40.18
CA SER A 568 20.22 20.95 -41.33
C SER A 568 21.11 20.14 -42.29
N ILE A 569 21.25 18.84 -41.99
CA ILE A 569 21.88 17.89 -42.91
C ILE A 569 20.93 17.65 -44.09
N SER A 570 21.15 18.38 -45.18
CA SER A 570 20.46 18.18 -46.45
C SER A 570 21.18 17.13 -47.29
N THR A 571 20.49 16.06 -47.67
CA THR A 571 20.99 15.08 -48.64
C THR A 571 20.74 15.57 -50.07
N PRO A 572 21.73 15.51 -50.98
CA PRO A 572 21.58 16.03 -52.34
C PRO A 572 20.88 15.02 -53.27
N SER A 573 19.94 15.52 -54.09
CA SER A 573 19.48 14.82 -55.30
C SER A 573 20.40 15.16 -56.49
N PRO A 574 20.66 14.22 -57.42
CA PRO A 574 21.54 14.47 -58.56
C PRO A 574 20.81 15.22 -59.69
N GLY A 575 21.42 16.28 -60.25
CA GLY A 575 20.81 17.04 -61.35
C GLY A 575 21.72 18.08 -62.03
N ASN A 576 22.40 17.66 -63.10
CA ASN A 576 23.09 18.47 -64.13
C ASN A 576 24.24 19.43 -63.76
N ARG A 577 25.09 19.67 -64.78
CA ARG A 577 26.23 20.60 -64.77
C ARG A 577 25.89 21.85 -65.58
N GLN A 578 26.37 23.02 -65.15
CA GLN A 578 26.96 24.01 -66.06
C GLN A 578 27.91 24.98 -65.33
N MET A 579 28.44 25.99 -66.03
CA MET A 579 29.78 26.56 -65.81
C MET A 579 29.87 27.92 -65.08
N CYS A 580 31.04 28.14 -64.46
CA CYS A 580 31.83 29.37 -64.35
C CYS A 580 31.46 30.56 -63.41
N GLU A 581 32.54 31.06 -62.75
CA GLU A 581 32.90 32.48 -62.50
C GLU A 581 31.96 33.36 -61.62
N SER A 582 32.37 33.99 -60.52
CA SER A 582 33.67 34.59 -60.17
C SER A 582 33.66 35.27 -58.76
N SER A 583 34.79 35.90 -58.40
CA SER A 583 34.90 37.14 -57.58
C SER A 583 34.76 37.11 -56.05
N MET A 584 35.94 37.26 -55.41
CA MET A 584 36.26 37.71 -54.06
C MET A 584 35.35 38.78 -53.39
N LYS A 585 35.34 38.77 -52.04
CA LYS A 585 36.02 39.81 -51.22
C LYS A 585 36.14 39.44 -49.73
N LEU A 586 37.24 39.88 -49.10
CA LEU A 586 37.38 39.92 -47.64
C LEU A 586 36.85 41.25 -47.10
N SER A 587 36.43 41.25 -45.84
CA SER A 587 36.39 42.47 -45.00
C SER A 587 36.64 42.10 -43.54
N THR A 588 37.68 42.69 -42.94
CA THR A 588 38.00 42.55 -41.51
C THR A 588 37.34 43.64 -40.68
N SER A 589 36.92 43.33 -39.47
CA SER A 589 36.72 44.31 -38.40
C SER A 589 36.89 43.64 -37.04
N ALA A 590 37.46 44.34 -36.07
CA ALA A 590 37.70 43.86 -34.72
C ALA A 590 37.23 44.90 -33.70
N ALA A 591 36.68 44.41 -32.58
CA ALA A 591 36.38 45.19 -31.38
C ALA A 591 36.71 44.34 -30.14
N SER A 592 36.96 44.97 -28.99
CA SER A 592 37.48 44.32 -27.78
C SER A 592 36.92 45.01 -26.52
N VAL A 593 37.40 44.62 -25.32
CA VAL A 593 37.17 45.28 -24.00
C VAL A 593 35.77 44.97 -23.38
N SER A 594 35.61 44.57 -22.11
CA SER A 594 36.57 44.10 -21.06
C SER A 594 35.86 43.32 -19.93
N LEU A 595 36.66 42.78 -18.99
CA LEU A 595 36.21 42.15 -17.73
C LEU A 595 35.60 43.15 -16.73
N LEU A 596 34.86 42.63 -15.74
CA LEU A 596 35.07 42.98 -14.31
C LEU A 596 34.48 41.92 -13.35
N LEU A 597 35.20 41.64 -12.24
CA LEU A 597 34.78 40.81 -11.10
C LEU A 597 35.45 41.38 -9.81
N PRO A 598 34.74 41.51 -8.68
CA PRO A 598 35.32 41.98 -7.42
C PRO A 598 35.92 40.83 -6.58
N ALA A 599 36.81 41.18 -5.64
CA ALA A 599 37.58 40.24 -4.83
C ALA A 599 37.22 40.27 -3.33
N ALA A 600 37.76 39.30 -2.57
CA ALA A 600 37.57 39.16 -1.12
C ALA A 600 38.80 39.63 -0.29
N PRO A 601 38.63 39.95 1.01
CA PRO A 601 39.73 40.12 1.96
C PRO A 601 40.06 38.84 2.76
N ARG A 602 41.22 38.82 3.44
CA ARG A 602 41.75 37.68 4.23
C ARG A 602 42.12 38.06 5.67
N SER A 603 41.77 37.22 6.65
CA SER A 603 42.55 36.96 7.89
C SER A 603 41.95 35.77 8.67
N GLY A 604 42.70 34.92 9.39
CA GLY A 604 44.16 34.80 9.45
C GLY A 604 44.72 34.39 10.82
N ARG A 605 44.59 33.12 11.26
CA ARG A 605 45.45 32.53 12.32
C ARG A 605 45.47 30.99 12.29
N THR A 606 46.45 30.39 12.97
CA THR A 606 46.91 29.00 12.77
C THR A 606 46.94 28.16 14.04
N THR A 607 46.61 26.87 13.94
CA THR A 607 47.23 25.80 14.74
C THR A 607 47.45 24.55 13.88
N ARG A 608 48.51 23.78 14.18
CA ARG A 608 48.89 22.55 13.46
C ARG A 608 48.36 21.32 14.19
N ARG A 609 47.99 20.27 13.45
CA ARG A 609 48.43 18.89 13.74
C ARG A 609 48.78 18.17 12.43
N ARG A 610 49.73 17.22 12.50
CA ARG A 610 50.32 16.52 11.35
C ARG A 610 49.62 15.19 11.10
N PHE A 611 49.61 14.74 9.85
CA PHE A 611 49.64 13.32 9.49
C PHE A 611 50.72 13.08 8.42
N SER A 612 51.26 11.86 8.37
CA SER A 612 52.34 11.45 7.45
C SER A 612 51.88 10.26 6.61
N PRO A 613 52.29 10.13 5.33
CA PRO A 613 51.84 9.07 4.43
C PRO A 613 52.79 7.85 4.35
N ARG A 614 52.40 6.87 3.51
CA ARG A 614 53.04 5.55 3.21
C ARG A 614 52.68 4.44 4.24
N SER A 615 52.62 3.14 3.90
CA SER A 615 53.07 2.41 2.69
C SER A 615 52.27 1.14 2.32
N HIS A 616 51.99 0.96 1.01
CA HIS A 616 52.10 -0.27 0.17
C HIS A 616 51.68 -1.70 0.62
N VAL A 617 50.97 -2.39 -0.32
CA VAL A 617 51.20 -3.80 -0.78
C VAL A 617 50.70 -4.92 0.19
N LYS A 618 50.14 -6.11 -0.21
CA LYS A 618 50.15 -6.96 -1.44
C LYS A 618 48.90 -7.89 -1.49
N SER A 619 48.33 -8.20 -2.66
CA SER A 619 47.72 -9.53 -2.91
C SER A 619 47.46 -9.85 -4.41
N THR A 620 48.24 -10.81 -4.89
CA THR A 620 48.01 -11.79 -5.97
C THR A 620 46.61 -11.91 -6.60
N GLY A 621 46.56 -11.90 -7.94
CA GLY A 621 45.42 -12.43 -8.72
C GLY A 621 45.66 -13.87 -9.24
N LYS A 622 44.59 -14.53 -9.70
CA LYS A 622 44.62 -15.74 -10.55
C LYS A 622 43.62 -15.58 -11.70
N LYS A 623 43.96 -16.12 -12.88
CA LYS A 623 43.10 -16.13 -14.07
C LYS A 623 42.44 -17.51 -14.26
N THR A 624 41.12 -17.52 -14.29
CA THR A 624 40.25 -18.43 -15.07
C THR A 624 39.00 -17.60 -15.44
N GLY A 625 38.35 -17.75 -16.59
CA GLY A 625 38.48 -18.78 -17.61
C GLY A 625 37.09 -19.24 -18.04
N VAL A 626 36.27 -18.31 -18.55
CA VAL A 626 34.83 -18.55 -18.85
C VAL A 626 34.64 -18.66 -20.37
N PRO A 627 34.23 -19.83 -20.90
CA PRO A 627 33.90 -19.97 -22.31
C PRO A 627 32.52 -19.38 -22.63
N ARG A 628 32.39 -18.69 -23.76
CA ARG A 628 31.08 -18.42 -24.38
C ARG A 628 30.62 -19.69 -25.11
N ALA A 629 29.42 -20.17 -24.80
CA ALA A 629 28.72 -21.14 -25.64
C ALA A 629 27.63 -20.41 -26.44
N TRP A 630 27.71 -20.47 -27.78
CA TRP A 630 26.57 -20.21 -28.65
C TRP A 630 25.83 -21.52 -28.87
N CYS A 631 24.50 -21.51 -28.78
CA CYS A 631 23.65 -22.53 -29.39
C CYS A 631 22.56 -21.82 -30.19
N ALA A 632 22.73 -21.78 -31.51
CA ALA A 632 21.63 -21.51 -32.42
C ALA A 632 20.90 -22.83 -32.70
N HIS A 633 19.57 -22.81 -32.70
CA HIS A 633 18.74 -23.88 -33.27
C HIS A 633 17.78 -23.25 -34.28
N ALA A 634 18.16 -23.36 -35.55
CA ALA A 634 17.24 -23.14 -36.65
C ALA A 634 16.55 -24.47 -36.96
N HIS A 635 15.21 -24.50 -36.91
CA HIS A 635 14.45 -25.60 -37.49
C HIS A 635 14.07 -25.26 -38.93
N ALA A 636 14.32 -26.21 -39.83
CA ALA A 636 14.09 -26.04 -41.26
C ALA A 636 12.59 -26.17 -41.61
N VAL A 637 12.15 -25.37 -42.57
CA VAL A 637 10.82 -25.47 -43.19
C VAL A 637 10.91 -26.37 -44.43
N PRO A 638 10.14 -27.47 -44.52
CA PRO A 638 9.89 -28.18 -45.78
C PRO A 638 8.97 -27.33 -46.66
N ASN A 639 9.24 -27.24 -47.95
CA ASN A 639 8.53 -26.33 -48.85
C ASN A 639 7.87 -27.08 -50.02
N GLY A 640 6.61 -26.75 -50.33
CA GLY A 640 5.88 -27.19 -51.51
C GLY A 640 4.75 -28.22 -51.29
N ALA A 641 3.72 -28.29 -52.13
CA ALA A 641 3.34 -27.33 -53.20
C ALA A 641 1.90 -27.59 -53.70
N ARG A 642 1.24 -26.51 -54.19
CA ARG A 642 -0.09 -26.50 -54.89
C ARG A 642 -1.30 -26.85 -54.00
N GLY A 643 -2.49 -26.30 -54.22
CA GLY A 643 -2.90 -25.21 -55.13
C GLY A 643 -4.42 -25.19 -55.31
N GLU A 644 -5.01 -23.99 -55.46
CA GLU A 644 -6.43 -23.73 -55.82
C GLU A 644 -7.47 -24.28 -54.78
N GLU A 645 -8.73 -23.86 -54.69
CA GLU A 645 -9.54 -22.90 -55.45
C GLU A 645 -10.15 -21.78 -54.56
N VAL A 646 -10.46 -20.70 -55.26
CA VAL A 646 -11.51 -19.70 -55.05
C VAL A 646 -12.86 -20.29 -54.57
N TYR A 647 -13.54 -19.64 -53.62
CA TYR A 647 -14.99 -19.45 -53.70
C TYR A 647 -15.45 -18.15 -53.02
N VAL A 648 -16.31 -17.39 -53.71
CA VAL A 648 -16.98 -16.19 -53.19
C VAL A 648 -18.48 -16.45 -53.23
N ALA A 649 -19.19 -16.28 -52.11
CA ALA A 649 -20.64 -16.40 -52.07
C ALA A 649 -21.27 -15.51 -50.99
N SER A 650 -22.17 -14.61 -51.42
CA SER A 650 -23.13 -13.83 -50.64
C SER A 650 -24.06 -13.13 -51.63
N PRO A 651 -25.30 -12.73 -51.26
CA PRO A 651 -26.18 -13.23 -50.20
C PRO A 651 -27.59 -13.60 -50.74
N ASN A 652 -28.51 -14.05 -49.87
CA ASN A 652 -29.97 -13.97 -50.04
C ASN A 652 -30.62 -14.14 -48.64
N HIS A 653 -31.53 -13.27 -48.18
CA HIS A 653 -33.00 -13.26 -48.42
C HIS A 653 -33.74 -14.49 -47.86
N VAL A 654 -34.89 -14.38 -47.17
CA VAL A 654 -35.61 -13.22 -46.59
C VAL A 654 -36.65 -13.74 -45.56
N ARG A 655 -37.05 -12.91 -44.58
CA ARG A 655 -38.22 -13.03 -43.65
C ARG A 655 -38.88 -14.41 -43.43
N GLN A 656 -38.89 -14.86 -42.18
CA GLN A 656 -40.09 -14.71 -41.32
C GLN A 656 -39.68 -14.53 -39.86
#